data_AF-A0AAU9WGV3-F1
#
_entry.id   AF-A0AAU9WGV3-F1
#
_cell.length_a   1.000
_cell.length_b   1.000
_cell.length_c   1.000
_cell.angle_alpha   90.00
_cell.angle_beta   90.00
_cell.angle_gamma   90.00
#
_symmetry.space_group_name_H-M   'P 1'
#
loop_
_entity.id
_entity.type
_entity.pdbx_description
1 polymer ?
#
loop_
_entity_poly.entity_id
_entity_poly.type
_entity_poly.pdbx_seq_one_letter_code
_entity_poly.pdbx_strand_id
1 'polypeptide(L)'
;MYDRQTEELIQSCKNCILSSSKCTIECSTCDEEGIICDDCETLGYASTNTLNRKCKLCQLDGLPCTRMHEISWISDSEAAQSAYMTVLQEQHQKVPIPDPPHVLKLVRSSLFNYWTFVGDYLISLKLLSSARGETDENISKPIAKELPRSCLRNKDQMNMTTAVAHFRKQLLDTLPDDAIVATLIPEQDRYWRQNPAESVLKFPTAVAFSSKNSLLFICDRKKSTIFMANLHNPVCAIPIAGPKAGICNPQGIAIKEDHLIVLLGGNNSGLKVIDIKQLLNKSRALLQLEADEAHVQPDEGEASSRTSPSGKVKVYDVRLWSTEELTEVGCLVSLTTAPTSENEPLGVDTSVLALSFDKKTIFKISQFDFDIQQKRYKAQLEIYFVVNQGQPLCIYDAPEGLLISMHNQGIECLSREEASVELTSVVKKDPSVILGITKTAQKLVFSDSHDHSVNFCIDGKVIHSLGGSQPGMQDGFTVRFHSPSALVSYGESIFVCDTSNQAVILISSLKSYKHLGEKLGLFIELFQLEEELSRKPSFQPSLEDGLIILKEAADFMKDVERQAYFRTGRRCPQGPDLALSKPTRDAFKMLHSSFEKTNSFFSENDLQHIAKDTCFPSFTTLHVEHFFAGMRTPSRPTPDMHDYGSRRPSCIVESVQKVYHSSFSVYTGPQSHYTERTINKREPEELYDRAKLSEEHFRQGDSVKEKDVLREKSRELRLFAKEFRQGVRQQRVRDKTKEKAGTLPLSLSMIRRVQTNQTQNVVDMLEELQALDAGQPETAQIETRPVRFSKGDVVALKHNWKRYLEPFFLAILQEDLHCSNGGILERTMRINWLEPSEEDALLYTVGNEDNNNPPQCILDIVTVVQDGEKFILCRNEEQRLKNLANGSDEADYDSSSEDDSDGDKSEDDDDQPTRFEAGRSRSGRRVTRFVL
;
A
#
# COMPACT_ATOMS: atom_id res chain seq x y z
N MET A 1 3.85 -14.41 -23.34
CA MET A 1 3.93 -15.21 -24.58
C MET A 1 5.26 -14.95 -25.26
N TYR A 2 6.25 -15.79 -24.96
CA TYR A 2 7.40 -16.01 -25.84
C TYR A 2 7.07 -17.24 -26.69
N ASP A 3 7.46 -17.22 -27.96
CA ASP A 3 7.39 -18.39 -28.84
C ASP A 3 8.41 -19.43 -28.35
N ARG A 4 8.04 -20.71 -28.32
CA ARG A 4 8.89 -21.83 -27.84
C ARG A 4 10.24 -21.86 -28.57
N GLN A 5 10.24 -21.45 -29.85
CA GLN A 5 11.43 -21.28 -30.67
C GLN A 5 12.43 -20.24 -30.12
N THR A 6 11.94 -19.19 -29.45
CA THR A 6 12.80 -18.14 -28.90
C THR A 6 13.51 -18.61 -27.63
N GLU A 7 12.86 -19.42 -26.78
CA GLU A 7 13.53 -20.04 -25.63
C GLU A 7 14.59 -21.06 -26.06
N GLU A 8 14.28 -21.89 -27.08
CA GLU A 8 15.25 -22.84 -27.67
C GLU A 8 16.48 -22.13 -28.26
N LEU A 9 16.28 -20.98 -28.92
CA LEU A 9 17.37 -20.15 -29.46
C LEU A 9 18.25 -19.52 -28.37
N ILE A 10 17.68 -19.12 -27.24
CA ILE A 10 18.43 -18.51 -26.13
C ILE A 10 19.36 -19.54 -25.48
N GLN A 11 18.86 -20.75 -25.26
CA GLN A 11 19.59 -21.85 -24.60
C GLN A 11 20.56 -22.60 -25.53
N SER A 12 20.43 -22.42 -26.85
CA SER A 12 21.35 -23.02 -27.82
C SER A 12 22.75 -22.42 -27.76
N CYS A 13 23.78 -23.26 -27.90
CA CYS A 13 25.15 -22.80 -27.90
C CYS A 13 25.48 -22.02 -29.19
N LYS A 14 26.49 -21.13 -29.13
CA LYS A 14 26.93 -20.31 -30.28
C LYS A 14 27.19 -21.15 -31.54
N ASN A 15 27.86 -22.30 -31.40
CA ASN A 15 28.21 -23.16 -32.54
C ASN A 15 26.98 -23.83 -33.15
N CYS A 16 26.01 -24.24 -32.33
CA CYS A 16 24.74 -24.80 -32.81
C CYS A 16 23.91 -23.77 -33.56
N ILE A 17 23.87 -22.52 -33.08
CA ILE A 17 23.21 -21.41 -33.78
C ILE A 17 23.86 -21.16 -35.15
N LEU A 18 25.19 -21.09 -35.20
CA LEU A 18 25.94 -20.86 -36.45
C LEU A 18 25.76 -21.99 -37.47
N SER A 19 25.66 -23.23 -37.01
CA SER A 19 25.49 -24.42 -37.86
C SER A 19 24.02 -24.76 -38.13
N SER A 20 23.06 -23.98 -37.61
CA SER A 20 21.62 -24.29 -37.65
C SER A 20 21.31 -25.71 -37.17
N SER A 21 22.04 -26.19 -36.16
CA SER A 21 21.90 -27.54 -35.61
C SER A 21 21.20 -27.53 -34.25
N LYS A 22 20.53 -28.65 -33.92
CA LYS A 22 19.82 -28.78 -32.64
C LYS A 22 20.82 -28.93 -31.49
N CYS A 23 20.77 -28.00 -30.55
CA CYS A 23 21.62 -28.04 -29.36
C CYS A 23 21.11 -29.09 -28.37
N THR A 24 21.67 -30.30 -28.41
CA THR A 24 21.32 -31.43 -27.51
C THR A 24 22.30 -31.52 -26.36
N ILE A 25 21.79 -31.44 -25.13
CA ILE A 25 22.56 -31.39 -23.87
C ILE A 25 21.95 -32.33 -22.82
N GLU A 26 20.63 -32.36 -22.75
CA GLU A 26 19.86 -33.18 -21.82
C GLU A 26 19.94 -34.66 -22.19
N CYS A 27 19.93 -35.52 -21.18
CA CYS A 27 19.86 -36.97 -21.33
C CYS A 27 18.91 -37.49 -20.25
N SER A 28 17.73 -37.94 -20.68
CA SER A 28 16.66 -38.40 -19.77
C SER A 28 17.14 -39.46 -18.79
N THR A 29 17.97 -40.41 -19.23
CA THR A 29 18.54 -41.45 -18.37
C THR A 29 19.46 -40.88 -17.29
N CYS A 30 20.30 -39.90 -17.63
CA CYS A 30 21.16 -39.26 -16.63
C CYS A 30 20.37 -38.39 -15.64
N ASP A 31 19.29 -37.76 -16.10
CA ASP A 31 18.45 -36.89 -15.29
C ASP A 31 17.58 -37.70 -14.32
N GLU A 32 17.06 -38.85 -14.76
CA GLU A 32 16.26 -39.78 -13.94
C GLU A 32 17.10 -40.50 -12.88
N GLU A 33 18.28 -41.01 -13.25
CA GLU A 33 19.12 -41.81 -12.35
C GLU A 33 20.05 -40.96 -11.46
N GLY A 34 20.24 -39.67 -11.80
CA GLY A 34 21.17 -38.78 -11.10
C GLY A 34 22.64 -39.15 -11.25
N ILE A 35 22.96 -40.14 -12.08
CA ILE A 35 24.31 -40.63 -12.41
C ILE A 35 24.54 -40.61 -13.93
N ILE A 36 25.80 -40.63 -14.37
CA ILE A 36 26.14 -40.60 -15.80
C ILE A 36 25.89 -41.98 -16.38
N CYS A 37 25.03 -42.09 -17.40
CA CYS A 37 24.81 -43.35 -18.11
C CYS A 37 25.98 -43.72 -19.03
N ASP A 38 26.11 -45.00 -19.36
CA ASP A 38 27.20 -45.55 -20.19
C ASP A 38 27.39 -44.80 -21.52
N ASP A 39 26.29 -44.40 -22.18
CA ASP A 39 26.34 -43.63 -23.43
C ASP A 39 26.97 -42.25 -23.23
N CYS A 40 26.63 -41.58 -22.13
CA CYS A 40 27.19 -40.26 -21.81
C CYS A 40 28.65 -40.36 -21.34
N GLU A 41 29.00 -41.43 -20.63
CA GLU A 41 30.39 -41.72 -20.25
C GLU A 41 31.25 -41.97 -21.50
N THR A 42 30.73 -42.74 -22.47
CA THR A 42 31.39 -43.02 -23.75
C THR A 42 31.59 -41.75 -24.59
N LEU A 43 30.66 -40.80 -24.51
CA LEU A 43 30.79 -39.46 -25.12
C LEU A 43 31.75 -38.53 -24.36
N GLY A 44 32.28 -38.95 -23.22
CA GLY A 44 33.25 -38.20 -22.42
C GLY A 44 32.63 -37.11 -21.53
N TYR A 45 31.37 -37.25 -21.14
CA TYR A 45 30.74 -36.36 -20.16
C TYR A 45 31.18 -36.69 -18.73
N ALA A 46 31.46 -35.66 -17.92
CA ALA A 46 31.99 -35.80 -16.56
C ALA A 46 31.03 -35.32 -15.46
N SER A 47 29.84 -34.84 -15.81
CA SER A 47 28.82 -34.37 -14.86
C SER A 47 27.44 -34.74 -15.39
N THR A 48 26.46 -34.98 -14.52
CA THR A 48 25.04 -35.08 -14.87
C THR A 48 24.40 -33.72 -15.09
N ASN A 49 24.94 -32.67 -14.46
CA ASN A 49 24.42 -31.32 -14.54
C ASN A 49 24.58 -30.73 -15.96
N THR A 50 23.46 -30.37 -16.58
CA THR A 50 23.40 -29.80 -17.92
C THR A 50 24.15 -28.47 -18.06
N LEU A 51 24.33 -27.71 -16.98
CA LEU A 51 25.14 -26.48 -16.97
C LEU A 51 26.64 -26.77 -17.16
N ASN A 52 27.10 -27.92 -16.68
CA ASN A 52 28.49 -28.35 -16.75
C ASN A 52 28.78 -29.23 -17.98
N ARG A 53 27.76 -29.56 -18.78
CA ARG A 53 27.87 -30.35 -20.02
C ARG A 53 28.05 -29.47 -21.25
N LYS A 54 28.93 -29.91 -22.17
CA LYS A 54 28.93 -29.40 -23.55
C LYS A 54 27.74 -29.99 -24.32
N CYS A 55 27.20 -29.28 -25.30
CA CYS A 55 26.25 -29.93 -26.22
C CYS A 55 26.94 -31.03 -27.02
N LYS A 56 26.18 -32.00 -27.52
CA LYS A 56 26.69 -33.17 -28.25
C LYS A 56 27.61 -32.78 -29.41
N LEU A 57 27.26 -31.74 -30.16
CA LEU A 57 28.06 -31.22 -31.26
C LEU A 57 29.41 -30.67 -30.77
N CYS A 58 29.41 -29.79 -29.76
CA CYS A 58 30.66 -29.25 -29.21
C CYS A 58 31.53 -30.32 -28.55
N GLN A 59 30.92 -31.34 -27.95
CA GLN A 59 31.63 -32.45 -27.32
C GLN A 59 32.36 -33.30 -28.38
N LEU A 60 31.66 -33.68 -29.45
CA LEU A 60 32.23 -34.48 -30.54
C LEU A 60 33.31 -33.72 -31.32
N ASP A 61 33.09 -32.43 -31.59
CA ASP A 61 34.01 -31.61 -32.38
C ASP A 61 35.16 -31.00 -31.54
N GLY A 62 35.19 -31.28 -30.23
CA GLY A 62 36.21 -30.72 -29.32
C GLY A 62 36.14 -29.20 -29.16
N LEU A 63 35.02 -28.56 -29.51
CA LEU A 63 34.85 -27.11 -29.49
C LEU A 63 34.50 -26.59 -28.08
N PRO A 64 34.82 -25.33 -27.76
CA PRO A 64 34.26 -24.66 -26.59
C PRO A 64 32.74 -24.52 -26.76
N CYS A 65 31.98 -24.78 -25.68
CA CYS A 65 30.53 -24.68 -25.68
C CYS A 65 30.07 -23.44 -24.91
N THR A 66 29.80 -22.36 -25.63
CA THR A 66 29.31 -21.09 -25.06
C THR A 66 27.79 -21.03 -25.13
N ARG A 67 27.13 -20.91 -23.97
CA ARG A 67 25.67 -20.89 -23.82
C ARG A 67 25.23 -19.77 -22.89
N MET A 68 23.96 -19.40 -22.99
CA MET A 68 23.33 -18.38 -22.17
C MET A 68 22.19 -19.02 -21.37
N HIS A 69 22.22 -18.87 -20.04
CA HIS A 69 21.29 -19.54 -19.13
C HIS A 69 20.50 -18.54 -18.30
N GLU A 70 19.18 -18.49 -18.46
CA GLU A 70 18.32 -17.57 -17.71
C GLU A 70 18.18 -17.99 -16.25
N ILE A 71 18.87 -17.30 -15.34
CA ILE A 71 18.85 -17.56 -13.90
C ILE A 71 17.74 -16.77 -13.20
N SER A 72 17.59 -15.50 -13.56
CA SER A 72 16.65 -14.58 -12.92
C SER A 72 16.05 -13.62 -13.93
N TRP A 73 14.94 -12.98 -13.58
CA TRP A 73 14.31 -11.95 -14.40
C TRP A 73 13.83 -10.79 -13.55
N ILE A 74 13.84 -9.60 -14.13
CA ILE A 74 13.55 -8.36 -13.40
C ILE A 74 12.29 -7.73 -13.98
N SER A 75 11.41 -7.24 -13.11
CA SER A 75 10.18 -6.57 -13.53
C SER A 75 9.85 -5.37 -12.66
N ASP A 76 9.03 -4.49 -13.22
CA ASP A 76 8.37 -3.43 -12.45
C ASP A 76 7.54 -4.03 -11.29
N SER A 77 7.43 -3.27 -10.21
CA SER A 77 6.65 -3.60 -9.02
C SER A 77 5.17 -3.15 -9.10
N GLU A 78 4.61 -3.08 -10.31
CA GLU A 78 3.17 -2.87 -10.52
C GLU A 78 2.38 -4.04 -9.90
N ALA A 79 1.23 -3.77 -9.29
CA ALA A 79 0.49 -4.75 -8.50
C ALA A 79 0.24 -6.10 -9.21
N ALA A 80 -0.10 -6.08 -10.50
CA ALA A 80 -0.30 -7.30 -11.29
C ALA A 80 1.02 -8.06 -11.53
N GLN A 81 2.11 -7.34 -11.77
CA GLN A 81 3.44 -7.93 -11.96
C GLN A 81 3.97 -8.50 -10.64
N SER A 82 3.78 -7.79 -9.52
CA SER A 82 4.13 -8.28 -8.19
C SER A 82 3.35 -9.53 -7.78
N ALA A 83 2.05 -9.60 -8.11
CA ALA A 83 1.26 -10.81 -7.89
C ALA A 83 1.81 -11.97 -8.72
N TYR A 84 2.11 -11.73 -10.00
CA TYR A 84 2.69 -12.73 -10.89
C TYR A 84 4.08 -13.21 -10.43
N MET A 85 4.95 -12.29 -9.99
CA MET A 85 6.25 -12.61 -9.40
C MET A 85 6.10 -13.51 -8.16
N THR A 86 5.11 -13.25 -7.31
CA THR A 86 4.87 -14.04 -6.10
C THR A 86 4.51 -15.49 -6.42
N VAL A 87 3.59 -15.70 -7.38
CA VAL A 87 3.19 -17.05 -7.82
C VAL A 87 4.37 -17.82 -8.42
N LEU A 88 5.13 -17.18 -9.32
CA LEU A 88 6.26 -17.85 -9.97
C LEU A 88 7.42 -18.15 -9.02
N GLN A 89 7.58 -17.37 -7.95
CA GLN A 89 8.62 -17.60 -6.97
C GLN A 89 8.46 -18.95 -6.25
N GLU A 90 7.25 -19.49 -6.17
CA GLU A 90 6.94 -20.78 -5.52
C GLU A 90 7.08 -21.97 -6.48
N GLN A 91 6.94 -21.75 -7.79
CA GLN A 91 6.79 -22.82 -8.78
C GLN A 91 7.99 -23.02 -9.72
N HIS A 92 8.84 -22.02 -9.92
CA HIS A 92 9.88 -22.07 -10.97
C HIS A 92 11.32 -22.00 -10.43
N GLN A 93 12.25 -22.64 -11.16
CA GLN A 93 13.70 -22.44 -11.01
C GLN A 93 14.15 -20.99 -11.29
N LYS A 94 13.43 -20.26 -12.15
CA LYS A 94 13.79 -18.89 -12.56
C LYS A 94 13.33 -17.87 -11.52
N VAL A 95 14.27 -17.14 -10.95
CA VAL A 95 14.00 -16.27 -9.79
C VAL A 95 13.51 -14.87 -10.22
N PRO A 96 12.33 -14.41 -9.78
CA PRO A 96 11.84 -13.05 -10.04
C PRO A 96 12.53 -12.01 -9.15
N ILE A 97 12.92 -10.86 -9.68
CA ILE A 97 13.52 -9.76 -8.94
C ILE A 97 12.70 -8.48 -9.19
N PRO A 98 12.08 -7.88 -8.17
CA PRO A 98 11.36 -6.63 -8.36
C PRO A 98 12.35 -5.47 -8.54
N ASP A 99 12.03 -4.50 -9.39
CA ASP A 99 12.96 -3.43 -9.76
C ASP A 99 13.36 -2.54 -8.56
N PRO A 100 14.65 -2.51 -8.16
CA PRO A 100 15.11 -1.77 -6.98
C PRO A 100 14.78 -0.25 -6.97
N PRO A 101 14.93 0.50 -8.08
CA PRO A 101 14.41 1.86 -8.20
C PRO A 101 12.93 2.00 -7.84
N HIS A 102 12.07 1.08 -8.30
CA HIS A 102 10.64 1.07 -7.95
C HIS A 102 10.42 0.78 -6.47
N VAL A 103 11.15 -0.17 -5.89
CA VAL A 103 11.08 -0.47 -4.45
C VAL A 103 11.40 0.76 -3.59
N LEU A 104 12.45 1.52 -3.92
CA LEU A 104 12.78 2.76 -3.21
C LEU A 104 11.67 3.83 -3.35
N LYS A 105 11.09 3.97 -4.55
CA LYS A 105 9.98 4.90 -4.81
C LYS A 105 8.73 4.56 -4.00
N LEU A 106 8.48 3.28 -3.72
CA LEU A 106 7.39 2.86 -2.85
C LEU A 106 7.57 3.37 -1.41
N VAL A 107 8.78 3.31 -0.85
CA VAL A 107 9.07 3.84 0.50
C VAL A 107 8.83 5.35 0.55
N ARG A 108 9.41 6.10 -0.40
CA ARG A 108 9.21 7.55 -0.52
C ARG A 108 7.73 7.90 -0.56
N SER A 109 6.97 7.18 -1.39
CA SER A 109 5.54 7.41 -1.60
C SER A 109 4.73 7.09 -0.32
N SER A 110 5.11 6.07 0.44
CA SER A 110 4.53 5.76 1.74
C SER A 110 4.76 6.90 2.74
N LEU A 111 6.00 7.41 2.87
CA LEU A 111 6.33 8.53 3.77
C LEU A 111 5.75 9.88 3.33
N PHE A 112 5.49 10.05 2.03
CA PHE A 112 4.82 11.24 1.50
C PHE A 112 3.34 11.26 1.87
N ASN A 113 2.66 10.12 1.75
CA ASN A 113 1.21 10.01 1.93
C ASN A 113 0.79 9.73 3.38
N TYR A 114 1.62 9.07 4.18
CA TYR A 114 1.26 8.62 5.52
C TYR A 114 2.33 8.99 6.54
N TRP A 115 1.89 9.27 7.76
CA TRP A 115 2.77 9.23 8.93
C TRP A 115 3.09 7.77 9.24
N THR A 116 4.36 7.47 9.47
CA THR A 116 4.83 6.11 9.80
C THR A 116 5.49 6.14 11.16
N PHE A 117 5.16 5.20 12.03
CA PHE A 117 5.82 5.05 13.32
C PHE A 117 7.03 4.12 13.16
N VAL A 118 8.22 4.63 13.47
CA VAL A 118 9.49 3.92 13.32
C VAL A 118 10.31 4.13 14.59
N GLY A 119 10.72 3.03 15.23
CA GLY A 119 11.36 3.09 16.54
C GLY A 119 10.39 3.72 17.55
N ASP A 120 10.70 4.91 18.04
CA ASP A 120 9.87 5.61 19.01
C ASP A 120 9.15 6.86 18.45
N TYR A 121 9.35 7.18 17.18
CA TYR A 121 8.89 8.46 16.60
C TYR A 121 8.00 8.27 15.37
N LEU A 122 7.03 9.17 15.23
CA LEU A 122 6.28 9.38 14.00
C LEU A 122 7.13 10.18 13.00
N ILE A 123 7.32 9.61 11.82
CA ILE A 123 8.07 10.21 10.72
C ILE A 123 7.22 10.38 9.47
N SER A 124 7.49 11.44 8.72
CA SER A 124 6.89 11.74 7.41
C SER A 124 7.79 12.73 6.67
N LEU A 125 7.63 12.82 5.34
CA LEU A 125 8.29 13.88 4.55
C LEU A 125 7.84 15.30 4.97
N LYS A 126 6.72 15.44 5.69
CA LYS A 126 6.30 16.70 6.28
C LYS A 126 7.34 17.24 7.29
N LEU A 127 8.00 16.37 8.06
CA LEU A 127 9.06 16.79 8.99
C LEU A 127 10.26 17.40 8.24
N LEU A 128 10.64 16.82 7.10
CA LEU A 128 11.69 17.41 6.26
C LEU A 128 11.25 18.74 5.64
N SER A 129 9.96 18.92 5.34
CA SER A 129 9.40 20.20 4.92
C SER A 129 9.59 21.27 6.00
N SER A 130 9.27 20.94 7.26
CA SER A 130 9.47 21.81 8.42
C SER A 130 10.95 22.11 8.65
N ALA A 131 11.83 21.11 8.59
CA ALA A 131 13.28 21.29 8.76
C ALA A 131 13.89 22.22 7.71
N ARG A 132 13.46 22.05 6.45
CA ARG A 132 13.89 22.88 5.32
C ARG A 132 13.25 24.28 5.36
N GLY A 133 12.12 24.43 6.02
CA GLY A 133 11.40 25.69 6.24
C GLY A 133 11.83 26.44 7.51
N GLU A 134 12.86 25.94 8.20
CA GLU A 134 13.38 26.53 9.42
C GLU A 134 13.81 27.99 9.22
N THR A 135 13.52 28.81 10.24
CA THR A 135 13.86 30.23 10.30
C THR A 135 15.36 30.49 10.49
N ASP A 136 16.05 29.64 11.25
CA ASP A 136 17.51 29.71 11.37
C ASP A 136 18.17 29.27 10.06
N GLU A 137 18.75 30.25 9.36
CA GLU A 137 19.46 30.03 8.09
C GLU A 137 20.67 29.10 8.22
N ASN A 138 21.26 28.97 9.42
CA ASN A 138 22.37 28.05 9.67
C ASN A 138 21.92 26.59 9.58
N ILE A 139 20.65 26.31 9.88
CA ILE A 139 20.05 24.98 9.76
C ILE A 139 19.39 24.82 8.39
N SER A 140 18.60 25.79 7.95
CA SER A 140 17.78 25.65 6.74
C SER A 140 18.58 25.67 5.45
N LYS A 141 19.66 26.47 5.32
CA LYS A 141 20.46 26.55 4.08
C LYS A 141 21.19 25.25 3.76
N PRO A 142 21.90 24.59 4.70
CA PRO A 142 22.51 23.28 4.44
C PRO A 142 21.46 22.23 3.99
N ILE A 143 20.32 22.15 4.68
CA ILE A 143 19.24 21.22 4.33
C ILE A 143 18.67 21.56 2.94
N ALA A 144 18.42 22.83 2.64
CA ALA A 144 17.84 23.25 1.36
C ALA A 144 18.78 23.03 0.17
N LYS A 145 20.10 23.02 0.40
CA LYS A 145 21.11 22.69 -0.59
C LYS A 145 21.04 21.22 -0.99
N GLU A 146 20.95 20.32 0.00
CA GLU A 146 20.90 18.87 -0.25
C GLU A 146 19.48 18.38 -0.60
N LEU A 147 18.44 19.10 -0.17
CA LEU A 147 17.03 18.78 -0.42
C LEU A 147 16.28 19.93 -1.13
N PRO A 148 16.35 19.97 -2.49
CA PRO A 148 15.60 20.92 -3.29
C PRO A 148 14.09 20.84 -3.05
N ARG A 149 13.38 21.97 -3.20
CA ARG A 149 11.92 22.03 -2.97
C ARG A 149 11.12 21.14 -3.93
N SER A 150 11.68 20.77 -5.08
CA SER A 150 11.10 19.78 -6.01
C SER A 150 11.01 18.39 -5.39
N CYS A 151 11.96 18.02 -4.52
CA CYS A 151 12.01 16.72 -3.85
C CYS A 151 10.87 16.54 -2.84
N LEU A 152 10.45 17.61 -2.18
CA LEU A 152 9.32 17.62 -1.23
C LEU A 152 7.94 17.70 -1.92
N ARG A 153 7.89 17.85 -3.24
CA ARG A 153 6.64 17.86 -4.01
C ARG A 153 6.48 16.53 -4.73
N ASN A 154 5.29 15.94 -4.66
CA ASN A 154 4.99 14.72 -5.40
C ASN A 154 4.56 14.99 -6.86
N LYS A 155 5.28 15.88 -7.56
CA LYS A 155 4.96 16.29 -8.94
C LYS A 155 5.33 15.23 -9.97
N ASP A 156 6.45 14.55 -9.76
CA ASP A 156 6.92 13.48 -10.63
C ASP A 156 7.30 12.26 -9.79
N GLN A 157 6.34 11.36 -9.64
CA GLN A 157 6.50 10.12 -8.88
C GLN A 157 7.53 9.17 -9.50
N MET A 158 7.91 9.39 -10.76
CA MET A 158 8.86 8.54 -11.48
C MET A 158 10.30 9.07 -11.39
N ASN A 159 10.51 10.25 -10.83
CA ASN A 159 11.83 10.86 -10.76
C ASN A 159 12.69 10.22 -9.65
N MET A 160 13.64 9.38 -10.06
CA MET A 160 14.57 8.71 -9.15
C MET A 160 15.48 9.64 -8.38
N THR A 161 15.94 10.75 -8.98
CA THR A 161 16.75 11.76 -8.29
C THR A 161 16.03 12.31 -7.07
N THR A 162 14.71 12.54 -7.18
CA THR A 162 13.92 12.98 -6.02
C THR A 162 13.77 11.90 -4.96
N ALA A 163 13.73 10.61 -5.32
CA ALA A 163 13.65 9.52 -4.36
C ALA A 163 14.96 9.31 -3.60
N VAL A 164 16.09 9.31 -4.31
CA VAL A 164 17.42 9.16 -3.73
C VAL A 164 17.74 10.31 -2.78
N ALA A 165 17.41 11.56 -3.15
CA ALA A 165 17.72 12.76 -2.35
C ALA A 165 17.24 12.70 -0.89
N HIS A 166 16.20 11.89 -0.59
CA HIS A 166 15.62 11.78 0.75
C HIS A 166 16.44 10.93 1.72
N PHE A 167 17.34 10.10 1.19
CA PHE A 167 18.09 9.10 1.95
C PHE A 167 19.60 9.18 1.66
N ARG A 168 20.05 10.29 1.03
CA ARG A 168 21.47 10.56 0.81
C ARG A 168 22.17 10.80 2.13
N LYS A 169 23.34 10.19 2.30
CA LYS A 169 24.19 10.38 3.48
C LYS A 169 24.46 11.86 3.80
N GLN A 170 24.78 12.66 2.78
CA GLN A 170 25.00 14.11 2.93
C GLN A 170 23.81 14.84 3.58
N LEU A 171 22.58 14.49 3.19
CA LEU A 171 21.38 15.04 3.81
C LEU A 171 21.25 14.54 5.25
N LEU A 172 21.37 13.23 5.47
CA LEU A 172 21.19 12.61 6.79
C LEU A 172 22.18 13.18 7.83
N ASP A 173 23.44 13.37 7.45
CA ASP A 173 24.49 13.96 8.28
C ASP A 173 24.21 15.44 8.61
N THR A 174 23.44 16.13 7.76
CA THR A 174 23.09 17.55 7.92
C THR A 174 21.87 17.76 8.84
N LEU A 175 20.99 16.76 8.98
CA LEU A 175 19.76 16.90 9.77
C LEU A 175 20.09 16.99 11.28
N PRO A 176 19.51 17.91 12.07
CA PRO A 176 19.65 17.92 13.52
C PRO A 176 18.97 16.72 14.20
N ASP A 177 19.44 16.39 15.41
CA ASP A 177 18.84 15.34 16.27
C ASP A 177 17.78 15.88 17.24
N ASP A 178 17.69 17.21 17.36
CA ASP A 178 16.75 17.91 18.23
C ASP A 178 15.29 17.65 17.85
N ALA A 179 14.39 18.02 18.77
CA ALA A 179 12.95 17.93 18.53
C ALA A 179 12.54 18.88 17.40
N ILE A 180 11.74 18.37 16.47
CA ILE A 180 11.22 19.11 15.33
C ILE A 180 9.69 19.19 15.42
N VAL A 181 9.16 20.34 15.02
CA VAL A 181 7.74 20.65 15.09
C VAL A 181 7.13 20.80 13.70
N ALA A 182 5.98 20.17 13.50
CA ALA A 182 5.18 20.27 12.29
C ALA A 182 3.70 20.46 12.61
N THR A 183 3.09 21.50 12.04
CA THR A 183 1.65 21.73 12.11
C THR A 183 0.92 20.67 11.27
N LEU A 184 -0.01 19.96 11.91
CA LEU A 184 -0.88 18.97 11.26
C LEU A 184 -2.18 19.59 10.76
N ILE A 185 -2.77 20.46 11.57
CA ILE A 185 -4.03 21.18 11.29
C ILE A 185 -3.78 22.63 11.72
N PRO A 186 -3.99 23.65 10.86
CA PRO A 186 -4.31 23.55 9.43
C PRO A 186 -3.16 22.98 8.57
N GLU A 187 -3.45 22.42 7.40
CA GLU A 187 -2.40 22.14 6.40
C GLU A 187 -1.89 23.46 5.81
N GLN A 188 -0.58 23.67 5.91
CA GLN A 188 0.09 24.91 5.50
C GLN A 188 0.64 24.85 4.06
N ASP A 189 1.00 23.66 3.56
CA ASP A 189 1.76 23.53 2.31
C ASP A 189 0.89 23.24 1.08
N ARG A 190 -0.32 22.70 1.30
CA ARG A 190 -1.18 22.17 0.24
C ARG A 190 -2.64 22.50 0.52
N TYR A 191 -3.40 22.75 -0.54
CA TYR A 191 -4.84 22.82 -0.40
C TYR A 191 -5.40 21.42 -0.07
N TRP A 192 -6.13 21.33 1.04
CA TRP A 192 -6.86 20.12 1.41
C TRP A 192 -8.25 20.47 1.95
N ARG A 193 -9.31 19.98 1.31
CA ARG A 193 -10.69 20.38 1.66
C ARG A 193 -11.05 20.08 3.12
N GLN A 194 -10.60 18.93 3.63
CA GLN A 194 -10.87 18.47 5.00
C GLN A 194 -9.88 19.06 6.02
N ASN A 195 -8.91 19.86 5.57
CA ASN A 195 -7.91 20.51 6.40
C ASN A 195 -7.39 21.78 5.70
N PRO A 196 -8.25 22.81 5.54
CA PRO A 196 -7.91 24.01 4.81
C PRO A 196 -6.97 24.90 5.63
N ALA A 197 -6.27 25.82 4.96
CA ALA A 197 -5.35 26.77 5.59
C ALA A 197 -6.00 27.63 6.69
N GLU A 198 -7.30 27.94 6.58
CA GLU A 198 -8.06 28.72 7.60
C GLU A 198 -8.43 27.93 8.86
N SER A 199 -7.94 26.69 8.96
CA SER A 199 -8.24 25.69 9.98
C SER A 199 -9.71 25.29 10.08
N VAL A 200 -9.93 23.97 10.09
CA VAL A 200 -11.23 23.41 10.49
C VAL A 200 -11.51 23.59 11.98
N LEU A 201 -10.49 23.87 12.79
CA LEU A 201 -10.63 24.10 14.23
C LEU A 201 -10.82 25.59 14.51
N LYS A 202 -11.37 25.90 15.68
CA LYS A 202 -11.60 27.26 16.17
C LYS A 202 -11.19 27.43 17.62
N PHE A 203 -11.28 26.39 18.43
CA PHE A 203 -10.82 26.41 19.82
C PHE A 203 -10.56 24.97 20.32
N PRO A 204 -9.48 24.32 19.86
CA PRO A 204 -9.13 22.97 20.32
C PRO A 204 -8.71 23.01 21.78
N THR A 205 -9.28 22.11 22.60
CA THR A 205 -9.14 22.14 24.07
C THR A 205 -8.72 20.83 24.70
N ALA A 206 -8.96 19.70 24.01
CA ALA A 206 -8.54 18.39 24.46
C ALA A 206 -8.20 17.52 23.27
N VAL A 207 -7.27 16.59 23.48
CA VAL A 207 -6.81 15.65 22.47
C VAL A 207 -6.56 14.28 23.09
N ALA A 208 -6.92 13.22 22.37
CA ALA A 208 -6.61 11.85 22.75
C ALA A 208 -6.20 11.05 21.50
N PHE A 209 -5.32 10.07 21.68
CA PHE A 209 -4.81 9.24 20.59
C PHE A 209 -5.14 7.76 20.82
N SER A 210 -5.76 7.11 19.84
CA SER A 210 -6.04 5.67 19.86
C SER A 210 -4.92 4.92 19.16
N SER A 211 -4.03 4.28 19.92
CA SER A 211 -2.96 3.41 19.39
C SER A 211 -3.50 2.30 18.50
N LYS A 212 -4.54 1.60 18.98
CA LYS A 212 -5.19 0.48 18.29
C LYS A 212 -5.78 0.84 16.93
N ASN A 213 -6.29 2.05 16.79
CA ASN A 213 -6.96 2.51 15.57
C ASN A 213 -6.13 3.51 14.75
N SER A 214 -4.99 3.96 15.27
CA SER A 214 -4.14 5.00 14.66
C SER A 214 -4.89 6.32 14.37
N LEU A 215 -5.76 6.72 15.30
CA LEU A 215 -6.63 7.89 15.15
C LEU A 215 -6.43 8.89 16.28
N LEU A 216 -6.45 10.17 15.92
CA LEU A 216 -6.43 11.28 16.87
C LEU A 216 -7.85 11.84 17.03
N PHE A 217 -8.28 12.11 18.25
CA PHE A 217 -9.57 12.72 18.56
C PHE A 217 -9.35 14.07 19.22
N ILE A 218 -10.11 15.09 18.79
CA ILE A 218 -9.91 16.48 19.19
C ILE A 218 -11.27 17.08 19.61
N CYS A 219 -11.32 17.70 20.78
CA CYS A 219 -12.46 18.50 21.21
C CYS A 219 -12.29 19.95 20.79
N ASP A 220 -13.25 20.47 20.02
CA ASP A 220 -13.36 21.90 19.73
C ASP A 220 -14.50 22.53 20.53
N ARG A 221 -14.13 23.39 21.47
CA ARG A 221 -15.05 24.03 22.41
C ARG A 221 -16.00 24.99 21.68
N LYS A 222 -15.45 25.85 20.82
CA LYS A 222 -16.18 26.94 20.16
C LYS A 222 -17.15 26.41 19.11
N LYS A 223 -16.78 25.32 18.42
CA LYS A 223 -17.67 24.60 17.50
C LYS A 223 -18.59 23.60 18.19
N SER A 224 -18.40 23.34 19.49
CA SER A 224 -19.11 22.29 20.22
C SER A 224 -19.10 20.95 19.48
N THR A 225 -17.93 20.58 18.94
CA THR A 225 -17.77 19.45 18.01
C THR A 225 -16.55 18.63 18.40
N ILE A 226 -16.65 17.31 18.23
CA ILE A 226 -15.53 16.38 18.32
C ILE A 226 -15.09 16.03 16.90
N PHE A 227 -13.80 16.17 16.65
CA PHE A 227 -13.17 15.80 15.39
C PHE A 227 -12.38 14.51 15.56
N MET A 228 -12.41 13.68 14.53
CA MET A 228 -11.51 12.56 14.31
C MET A 228 -10.52 12.95 13.23
N ALA A 229 -9.23 12.84 13.50
CA ALA A 229 -8.15 13.10 12.56
C ALA A 229 -7.45 11.80 12.19
N ASN A 230 -7.45 11.49 10.88
CA ASN A 230 -6.65 10.41 10.30
C ASN A 230 -5.27 10.97 9.91
N LEU A 231 -4.21 10.30 10.36
CA LEU A 231 -2.81 10.65 10.12
C LEU A 231 -2.33 10.27 8.69
N HIS A 232 -3.17 10.53 7.69
CA HIS A 232 -2.73 10.75 6.32
C HIS A 232 -1.98 12.10 6.22
N ASN A 233 -1.26 12.34 5.13
CA ASN A 233 -0.55 13.59 4.86
C ASN A 233 -0.97 14.18 3.49
N PRO A 234 -1.88 15.18 3.44
CA PRO A 234 -2.37 16.00 4.57
C PRO A 234 -3.30 15.24 5.51
N VAL A 235 -3.32 15.65 6.78
CA VAL A 235 -4.23 15.09 7.80
C VAL A 235 -5.67 15.37 7.43
N CYS A 236 -6.54 14.37 7.60
CA CYS A 236 -7.97 14.51 7.32
C CYS A 236 -8.72 14.65 8.64
N ALA A 237 -9.23 15.86 8.93
CA ALA A 237 -10.00 16.14 10.13
C ALA A 237 -11.51 16.11 9.84
N ILE A 238 -12.21 15.16 10.46
CA ILE A 238 -13.60 14.83 10.17
C ILE A 238 -14.45 15.06 11.43
N PRO A 239 -15.50 15.90 11.38
CA PRO A 239 -16.40 16.06 12.52
C PRO A 239 -17.24 14.79 12.72
N ILE A 240 -17.16 14.18 13.92
CA ILE A 240 -17.85 12.90 14.22
C ILE A 240 -19.08 13.06 15.12
N ALA A 241 -19.09 14.08 15.99
CA ALA A 241 -20.22 14.39 16.85
C ALA A 241 -20.24 15.89 17.17
N GLY A 242 -21.43 16.48 17.23
CA GLY A 242 -21.60 17.93 17.46
C GLY A 242 -22.89 18.25 18.22
N PRO A 243 -23.39 19.50 18.14
CA PRO A 243 -24.54 19.95 18.95
C PRO A 243 -25.80 19.11 18.76
N LYS A 244 -26.07 18.67 17.52
CA LYS A 244 -27.21 17.81 17.19
C LYS A 244 -27.14 16.42 17.86
N ALA A 245 -25.95 15.98 18.27
CA ALA A 245 -25.72 14.72 18.97
C ALA A 245 -25.61 14.91 20.50
N GLY A 246 -25.95 16.10 21.01
CA GLY A 246 -25.87 16.41 22.44
C GLY A 246 -24.47 16.76 22.93
N ILE A 247 -23.52 17.07 22.02
CA ILE A 247 -22.21 17.59 22.38
C ILE A 247 -22.30 19.12 22.47
N CYS A 248 -22.14 19.66 23.65
CA CYS A 248 -22.09 21.11 23.88
C CYS A 248 -20.91 21.44 24.78
N ASN A 249 -20.07 22.39 24.35
CA ASN A 249 -18.90 22.83 25.10
C ASN A 249 -18.01 21.63 25.59
N PRO A 250 -17.51 20.78 24.66
CA PRO A 250 -16.63 19.67 24.98
C PRO A 250 -15.28 20.23 25.41
N GLN A 251 -14.70 19.62 26.43
CA GLN A 251 -13.59 20.23 27.16
C GLN A 251 -12.52 19.22 27.57
N GLY A 252 -12.88 17.95 27.73
CA GLY A 252 -11.95 16.87 28.07
C GLY A 252 -12.30 15.61 27.30
N ILE A 253 -11.30 14.80 26.98
CA ILE A 253 -11.48 13.58 26.20
C ILE A 253 -10.47 12.52 26.62
N ALA A 254 -10.95 11.30 26.81
CA ALA A 254 -10.12 10.16 27.15
C ALA A 254 -10.59 8.93 26.40
N ILE A 255 -9.68 7.98 26.23
CA ILE A 255 -9.97 6.69 25.58
C ILE A 255 -9.80 5.62 26.64
N LYS A 256 -10.85 4.83 26.84
CA LYS A 256 -10.82 3.62 27.66
C LYS A 256 -11.28 2.46 26.78
N GLU A 257 -10.36 1.53 26.50
CA GLU A 257 -10.58 0.42 25.57
C GLU A 257 -11.09 0.92 24.20
N ASP A 258 -12.31 0.55 23.81
CA ASP A 258 -12.95 0.98 22.56
C ASP A 258 -13.98 2.12 22.78
N HIS A 259 -13.93 2.81 23.92
CA HIS A 259 -14.84 3.90 24.27
C HIS A 259 -14.10 5.24 24.36
N LEU A 260 -14.65 6.23 23.66
CA LEU A 260 -14.25 7.62 23.76
C LEU A 260 -15.14 8.32 24.79
N ILE A 261 -14.56 8.66 25.94
CA ILE A 261 -15.24 9.35 27.05
C ILE A 261 -14.99 10.84 26.89
N VAL A 262 -16.06 11.62 26.85
CA VAL A 262 -16.03 13.06 26.62
C VAL A 262 -16.65 13.77 27.79
N LEU A 263 -15.91 14.72 28.35
CA LEU A 263 -16.39 15.61 29.39
C LEU A 263 -16.94 16.90 28.77
N LEU A 264 -18.20 17.20 29.08
CA LEU A 264 -18.88 18.43 28.70
C LEU A 264 -18.93 19.39 29.90
N GLY A 265 -18.71 20.68 29.65
CA GLY A 265 -18.81 21.74 30.67
C GLY A 265 -19.97 22.70 30.45
N GLY A 266 -20.30 23.52 31.46
CA GLY A 266 -21.37 24.53 31.40
C GLY A 266 -22.74 24.01 31.85
N ASN A 267 -23.84 24.60 31.33
CA ASN A 267 -25.21 24.32 31.79
C ASN A 267 -25.68 22.86 31.58
N ASN A 268 -25.03 22.12 30.68
CA ASN A 268 -25.28 20.70 30.41
C ASN A 268 -24.02 19.87 30.73
N SER A 269 -23.40 20.16 31.88
CA SER A 269 -22.21 19.44 32.33
C SER A 269 -22.50 17.95 32.52
N GLY A 270 -21.55 17.10 32.16
CA GLY A 270 -21.72 15.65 32.26
C GLY A 270 -20.79 14.88 31.34
N LEU A 271 -20.95 13.55 31.38
CA LEU A 271 -20.15 12.61 30.60
C LEU A 271 -20.95 12.08 29.41
N LYS A 272 -20.29 12.01 28.26
CA LYS A 272 -20.79 11.35 27.05
C LYS A 272 -19.82 10.27 26.61
N VAL A 273 -20.36 9.22 26.00
CA VAL A 273 -19.57 8.09 25.51
C VAL A 273 -19.86 7.89 24.04
N ILE A 274 -18.79 7.70 23.26
CA ILE A 274 -18.86 7.33 21.85
C ILE A 274 -18.12 6.01 21.69
N ASP A 275 -18.81 5.01 21.15
CA ASP A 275 -18.22 3.71 20.83
C ASP A 275 -17.39 3.85 19.53
N ILE A 276 -16.07 3.63 19.66
CA ILE A 276 -15.11 3.75 18.56
C ILE A 276 -15.31 2.61 17.56
N LYS A 277 -15.61 1.38 17.99
CA LYS A 277 -15.91 0.26 17.09
C LYS A 277 -17.14 0.57 16.25
N GLN A 278 -18.20 1.09 16.87
CA GLN A 278 -19.41 1.48 16.15
C GLN A 278 -19.15 2.61 15.15
N LEU A 279 -18.35 3.61 15.54
CA LEU A 279 -17.91 4.70 14.66
C LEU A 279 -17.21 4.15 13.42
N LEU A 280 -16.24 3.24 13.60
CA LEU A 280 -15.45 2.65 12.51
C LEU A 280 -16.25 1.71 11.62
N ASN A 281 -17.23 0.99 12.16
CA ASN A 281 -18.12 0.15 11.36
C ASN A 281 -19.09 0.98 10.51
N LYS A 282 -19.58 2.11 11.05
CA LYS A 282 -20.45 3.04 10.30
C LYS A 282 -19.70 3.84 9.24
N SER A 283 -18.47 4.27 9.51
CA SER A 283 -17.66 4.94 8.48
C SER A 283 -17.41 4.01 7.29
N ARG A 284 -17.17 2.71 7.53
CA ARG A 284 -17.08 1.69 6.47
C ARG A 284 -18.38 1.55 5.66
N ALA A 285 -19.54 1.60 6.30
CA ALA A 285 -20.85 1.50 5.62
C ALA A 285 -21.24 2.76 4.83
N LEU A 286 -20.91 3.96 5.32
CA LEU A 286 -21.17 5.24 4.61
C LEU A 286 -20.29 5.39 3.37
N LEU A 287 -19.06 4.89 3.41
CA LEU A 287 -18.12 4.93 2.30
C LEU A 287 -18.51 3.98 1.15
N GLN A 288 -19.42 3.03 1.38
CA GLN A 288 -20.03 2.19 0.32
C GLN A 288 -21.18 2.92 -0.38
N LEU A 289 -22.01 3.68 0.36
CA LEU A 289 -23.12 4.45 -0.22
C LEU A 289 -22.66 5.63 -1.09
N GLU A 290 -21.57 6.31 -0.71
CA GLU A 290 -20.98 7.37 -1.55
C GLU A 290 -20.32 6.83 -2.84
N ALA A 291 -20.03 5.51 -2.92
CA ALA A 291 -19.55 4.89 -4.15
C ALA A 291 -20.69 4.63 -5.16
N ASP A 292 -21.91 4.41 -4.66
CA ASP A 292 -23.09 4.17 -5.50
C ASP A 292 -23.73 5.47 -6.03
N GLU A 293 -23.64 6.58 -5.28
CA GLU A 293 -24.15 7.89 -5.72
C GLU A 293 -23.27 8.58 -6.78
N ALA A 294 -22.04 8.09 -7.03
CA ALA A 294 -21.12 8.64 -8.03
C ALA A 294 -21.55 8.38 -9.50
N HIS A 295 -22.68 7.68 -9.71
CA HIS A 295 -23.24 7.38 -11.04
C HIS A 295 -24.40 8.28 -11.48
N VAL A 296 -24.79 9.28 -10.69
CA VAL A 296 -25.84 10.24 -11.08
C VAL A 296 -25.18 11.54 -11.58
N GLN A 297 -25.40 11.88 -12.85
CA GLN A 297 -24.96 13.16 -13.41
C GLN A 297 -25.65 14.32 -12.68
N PRO A 298 -24.94 15.44 -12.43
CA PRO A 298 -25.54 16.60 -11.79
C PRO A 298 -26.39 17.37 -12.81
N ASP A 299 -27.70 17.36 -12.65
CA ASP A 299 -28.57 18.35 -13.27
C ASP A 299 -28.20 19.75 -12.76
N GLU A 300 -28.04 20.68 -13.70
CA GLU A 300 -27.73 22.08 -13.43
C GLU A 300 -28.92 22.76 -12.75
N GLY A 301 -28.83 22.94 -11.42
CA GLY A 301 -29.85 23.67 -10.67
C GLY A 301 -29.49 23.88 -9.20
N GLU A 302 -29.17 25.12 -8.86
CA GLU A 302 -29.06 25.69 -7.50
C GLU A 302 -27.96 25.16 -6.56
N ALA A 303 -26.93 26.00 -6.43
CA ALA A 303 -25.95 25.97 -5.34
C ALA A 303 -26.62 26.19 -3.98
N SER A 304 -27.09 25.11 -3.36
CA SER A 304 -27.46 25.06 -1.95
C SER A 304 -26.52 24.13 -1.18
N SER A 305 -26.11 24.60 -0.01
CA SER A 305 -25.16 23.99 0.93
C SER A 305 -25.55 22.58 1.38
N ARG A 306 -25.25 21.55 0.57
CA ARG A 306 -25.30 20.16 1.03
C ARG A 306 -24.00 19.81 1.77
N THR A 307 -24.02 20.08 3.07
CA THR A 307 -23.11 19.48 4.05
C THR A 307 -23.21 17.95 4.01
N SER A 308 -22.06 17.29 4.09
CA SER A 308 -21.80 15.85 4.08
C SER A 308 -22.83 14.99 4.83
N PRO A 309 -23.13 13.76 4.37
CA PRO A 309 -24.11 12.89 5.01
C PRO A 309 -23.57 12.40 6.36
N SER A 310 -24.06 13.02 7.44
CA SER A 310 -23.81 12.59 8.81
C SER A 310 -24.51 11.27 9.07
N GLY A 311 -23.86 10.13 8.82
CA GLY A 311 -24.28 8.89 9.44
C GLY A 311 -24.09 9.03 10.95
N LYS A 312 -25.19 9.29 11.67
CA LYS A 312 -25.20 9.66 13.09
C LYS A 312 -24.42 8.62 13.91
N VAL A 313 -23.24 8.99 14.37
CA VAL A 313 -22.51 8.26 15.41
C VAL A 313 -23.37 8.33 16.66
N LYS A 314 -23.58 7.19 17.32
CA LYS A 314 -24.44 7.17 18.50
C LYS A 314 -23.63 7.68 19.68
N VAL A 315 -24.10 8.77 20.26
CA VAL A 315 -23.55 9.34 21.49
C VAL A 315 -24.45 8.88 22.63
N TYR A 316 -23.84 8.32 23.66
CA TYR A 316 -24.54 7.79 24.82
C TYR A 316 -24.37 8.73 26.01
N ASP A 317 -25.46 8.93 26.74
CA ASP A 317 -25.42 9.55 28.06
C ASP A 317 -24.81 8.57 29.08
N VAL A 318 -24.04 9.11 30.02
CA VAL A 318 -23.63 8.38 31.21
C VAL A 318 -24.49 8.83 32.39
N ARG A 319 -25.09 7.88 33.09
CA ARG A 319 -25.79 8.09 34.36
C ARG A 319 -24.85 7.75 35.51
N LEU A 320 -24.74 8.66 36.48
CA LEU A 320 -23.90 8.47 37.66
C LEU A 320 -24.70 7.76 38.77
N TRP A 321 -24.06 6.92 39.59
CA TRP A 321 -24.72 6.11 40.64
C TRP A 321 -24.90 6.77 42.00
N SER A 322 -24.17 7.83 42.34
CA SER A 322 -24.26 8.42 43.70
C SER A 322 -25.50 9.30 43.88
N THR A 323 -25.95 9.39 45.14
CA THR A 323 -27.19 10.01 45.63
C THR A 323 -27.16 11.53 45.81
N GLU A 324 -26.05 12.20 45.49
CA GLU A 324 -25.98 13.67 45.46
C GLU A 324 -26.18 14.14 44.03
N GLU A 325 -27.33 14.76 43.74
CA GLU A 325 -27.56 15.41 42.46
C GLU A 325 -26.47 16.47 42.22
N LEU A 326 -25.81 16.41 41.07
CA LEU A 326 -24.81 17.40 40.63
C LEU A 326 -25.49 18.78 40.48
N THR A 327 -25.52 19.60 41.53
CA THR A 327 -26.23 20.89 41.53
C THR A 327 -25.38 22.11 41.20
N GLU A 328 -24.08 22.00 40.95
CA GLU A 328 -23.23 23.16 40.68
C GLU A 328 -22.50 23.11 39.34
N VAL A 329 -22.52 24.27 38.67
CA VAL A 329 -22.02 24.51 37.30
C VAL A 329 -20.52 24.24 37.23
N GLY A 330 -20.16 23.08 36.69
CA GLY A 330 -18.77 22.64 36.60
C GLY A 330 -17.92 23.37 35.55
N CYS A 331 -16.66 23.66 35.89
CA CYS A 331 -15.62 24.18 35.01
C CYS A 331 -14.40 23.24 35.00
N LEU A 332 -13.69 23.11 33.88
CA LEU A 332 -12.93 21.89 33.59
C LEU A 332 -11.56 21.70 34.25
N VAL A 333 -11.22 20.42 34.42
CA VAL A 333 -9.87 19.87 34.50
C VAL A 333 -9.71 18.80 33.41
N SER A 334 -8.68 18.92 32.56
CA SER A 334 -8.44 18.00 31.44
C SER A 334 -8.25 16.56 31.93
N LEU A 335 -8.87 15.63 31.22
CA LEU A 335 -8.63 14.18 31.32
C LEU A 335 -7.55 13.81 30.31
N THR A 336 -6.37 13.46 30.77
CA THR A 336 -5.42 12.74 29.91
C THR A 336 -5.00 11.46 30.63
N THR A 337 -5.30 10.31 30.04
CA THR A 337 -4.77 9.02 30.49
C THR A 337 -3.50 8.73 29.72
N ALA A 338 -2.51 8.11 30.36
CA ALA A 338 -1.34 7.60 29.64
C ALA A 338 -1.76 6.66 28.50
N PRO A 339 -1.11 6.70 27.32
CA PRO A 339 -1.20 5.59 26.39
C PRO A 339 -0.65 4.35 27.11
N THR A 340 -1.45 3.29 27.19
CA THR A 340 -1.00 1.99 27.70
C THR A 340 0.24 1.57 26.92
N SER A 341 1.37 1.41 27.60
CA SER A 341 2.52 0.70 27.04
C SER A 341 2.10 -0.76 26.89
N GLU A 342 1.61 -1.13 25.71
CA GLU A 342 1.19 -2.50 25.39
C GLU A 342 2.42 -3.40 25.29
N ASN A 343 2.92 -3.83 26.45
CA ASN A 343 3.93 -4.89 26.58
C ASN A 343 3.73 -5.68 27.89
N GLU A 344 2.49 -5.85 28.37
CA GLU A 344 2.22 -6.79 29.47
C GLU A 344 1.07 -7.78 29.16
N PRO A 345 1.25 -9.07 29.48
CA PRO A 345 0.22 -10.08 29.36
C PRO A 345 -0.81 -9.96 30.49
N LEU A 346 -2.07 -10.30 30.17
CA LEU A 346 -3.25 -10.40 31.04
C LEU A 346 -2.97 -10.43 32.56
N GLY A 347 -3.10 -9.26 33.18
CA GLY A 347 -3.31 -9.04 34.61
C GLY A 347 -4.23 -7.83 34.75
N VAL A 348 -5.17 -7.85 35.68
CA VAL A 348 -6.28 -6.90 35.85
C VAL A 348 -5.77 -5.44 35.87
N ASP A 349 -5.87 -4.72 34.75
CA ASP A 349 -5.28 -3.38 34.62
C ASP A 349 -6.27 -2.28 35.03
N THR A 350 -6.09 -1.78 36.25
CA THR A 350 -6.83 -0.68 36.85
C THR A 350 -6.29 0.68 36.36
N SER A 351 -6.60 1.06 35.12
CA SER A 351 -6.45 2.47 34.71
C SER A 351 -7.55 3.30 35.37
N VAL A 352 -7.14 4.20 36.26
CA VAL A 352 -8.05 5.02 37.07
C VAL A 352 -8.43 6.23 36.24
N LEU A 353 -9.66 6.26 35.70
CA LEU A 353 -10.13 7.49 35.06
C LEU A 353 -10.49 8.51 36.15
N ALA A 354 -9.65 9.54 36.30
CA ALA A 354 -9.83 10.61 37.27
C ALA A 354 -10.40 11.88 36.62
N LEU A 355 -11.50 12.40 37.17
CA LEU A 355 -12.29 13.50 36.64
C LEU A 355 -12.45 14.60 37.67
N SER A 356 -12.61 15.85 37.26
CA SER A 356 -13.08 16.91 38.16
C SER A 356 -14.15 17.75 37.47
N PHE A 357 -15.27 17.96 38.16
CA PHE A 357 -16.40 18.77 37.68
C PHE A 357 -16.35 20.20 38.24
N ASP A 358 -16.01 20.37 39.51
CA ASP A 358 -16.11 21.61 40.29
C ASP A 358 -14.75 22.31 40.52
N LYS A 359 -13.67 21.79 39.94
CA LYS A 359 -12.27 22.23 40.17
C LYS A 359 -11.83 22.12 41.63
N LYS A 360 -12.47 21.28 42.43
CA LYS A 360 -12.07 21.04 43.83
C LYS A 360 -12.02 19.55 44.10
N THR A 361 -13.02 18.84 43.65
CA THR A 361 -13.21 17.43 43.88
C THR A 361 -12.75 16.64 42.67
N ILE A 362 -11.77 15.77 42.90
CA ILE A 362 -11.30 14.78 41.94
C ILE A 362 -12.06 13.48 42.23
N PHE A 363 -12.77 12.99 41.23
CA PHE A 363 -13.52 11.75 41.25
C PHE A 363 -12.78 10.68 40.48
N LYS A 364 -12.75 9.47 41.02
CA LYS A 364 -12.32 8.26 40.32
C LYS A 364 -13.55 7.53 39.80
N ILE A 365 -13.53 7.11 38.53
CA ILE A 365 -14.51 6.14 38.04
C ILE A 365 -14.12 4.75 38.56
N SER A 366 -14.87 4.22 39.53
CA SER A 366 -14.61 2.89 40.10
C SER A 366 -15.31 1.76 39.35
N GLN A 367 -16.48 2.03 38.76
CA GLN A 367 -17.22 1.08 37.92
C GLN A 367 -17.83 1.78 36.71
N PHE A 368 -17.86 1.11 35.56
CA PHE A 368 -18.34 1.68 34.30
C PHE A 368 -18.98 0.59 33.44
N ASP A 369 -20.31 0.57 33.38
CA ASP A 369 -21.09 -0.50 32.73
C ASP A 369 -22.09 0.06 31.72
N PHE A 370 -22.41 -0.73 30.69
CA PHE A 370 -23.50 -0.41 29.78
C PHE A 370 -24.82 -1.02 30.27
N ASP A 371 -25.79 -0.19 30.59
CA ASP A 371 -27.15 -0.62 30.90
C ASP A 371 -27.91 -0.94 29.59
N ILE A 372 -28.06 -2.23 29.31
CA ILE A 372 -28.75 -2.74 28.12
C ILE A 372 -30.22 -2.27 28.09
N GLN A 373 -30.89 -2.23 29.24
CA GLN A 373 -32.32 -1.87 29.33
C GLN A 373 -32.53 -0.37 29.07
N GLN A 374 -31.71 0.47 29.69
CA GLN A 374 -31.79 1.93 29.54
C GLN A 374 -31.05 2.46 28.31
N LYS A 375 -30.28 1.59 27.61
CA LYS A 375 -29.42 1.93 26.48
C LYS A 375 -28.47 3.11 26.79
N ARG A 376 -27.93 3.13 28.02
CA ARG A 376 -27.09 4.20 28.56
C ARG A 376 -25.93 3.61 29.33
N TYR A 377 -24.83 4.35 29.44
CA TYR A 377 -23.74 3.96 30.33
C TYR A 377 -24.07 4.36 31.76
N LYS A 378 -23.54 3.59 32.70
CA LYS A 378 -23.69 3.75 34.14
C LYS A 378 -22.28 3.82 34.72
N ALA A 379 -21.98 4.86 35.49
CA ALA A 379 -20.67 5.03 36.10
C ALA A 379 -20.79 5.27 37.60
N GLN A 380 -19.99 4.54 38.38
CA GLN A 380 -19.77 4.82 39.79
C GLN A 380 -18.64 5.83 39.92
N LEU A 381 -18.90 6.92 40.62
CA LEU A 381 -17.87 7.87 41.01
C LEU A 381 -17.57 7.72 42.49
N GLU A 382 -16.29 7.65 42.81
CA GLU A 382 -15.78 7.73 44.17
C GLU A 382 -14.96 9.02 44.29
N ILE A 383 -15.15 9.75 45.40
CA ILE A 383 -14.30 10.89 45.69
C ILE A 383 -12.89 10.36 45.94
N TYR A 384 -11.97 10.75 45.07
CA TYR A 384 -10.57 10.33 45.14
C TYR A 384 -9.75 11.32 45.96
N PHE A 385 -9.94 12.62 45.72
CA PHE A 385 -9.22 13.67 46.42
C PHE A 385 -9.99 14.99 46.39
N VAL A 386 -9.86 15.81 47.44
CA VAL A 386 -10.41 17.17 47.49
C VAL A 386 -9.28 18.17 47.64
N VAL A 387 -9.14 19.03 46.64
CA VAL A 387 -8.15 20.10 46.58
C VAL A 387 -8.57 21.21 47.54
N ASN A 388 -7.82 21.36 48.63
CA ASN A 388 -8.12 22.32 49.69
C ASN A 388 -7.64 23.75 49.39
N GLN A 389 -6.58 23.90 48.57
CA GLN A 389 -5.99 25.19 48.21
C GLN A 389 -5.56 25.18 46.74
N GLY A 390 -5.71 26.32 46.04
CA GLY A 390 -5.39 26.46 44.62
C GLY A 390 -6.53 26.04 43.68
N GLN A 391 -6.30 26.16 42.37
CA GLN A 391 -7.26 25.78 41.33
C GLN A 391 -6.59 24.76 40.38
N PRO A 392 -7.06 23.50 40.34
CA PRO A 392 -6.58 22.51 39.39
C PRO A 392 -6.97 22.91 37.96
N LEU A 393 -6.05 22.70 37.04
CA LEU A 393 -6.20 23.02 35.61
C LEU A 393 -6.16 21.78 34.72
N CYS A 394 -5.30 20.83 35.07
CA CYS A 394 -5.07 19.60 34.30
C CYS A 394 -4.85 18.43 35.26
N ILE A 395 -5.36 17.24 34.92
CA ILE A 395 -5.08 15.99 35.63
C ILE A 395 -4.54 14.98 34.63
N TYR A 396 -3.50 14.26 35.03
CA TYR A 396 -2.92 13.17 34.25
C TYR A 396 -2.66 11.96 35.14
N ASP A 397 -3.18 10.80 34.74
CA ASP A 397 -2.93 9.54 35.44
C ASP A 397 -1.59 8.93 34.98
N ALA A 398 -0.59 8.95 35.87
CA ALA A 398 0.74 8.41 35.64
C ALA A 398 0.97 7.13 36.48
N PRO A 399 1.92 6.27 36.11
CA PRO A 399 2.25 5.06 36.89
C PRO A 399 2.57 5.34 38.36
N GLU A 400 3.30 6.43 38.62
CA GLU A 400 3.71 6.87 39.96
C GLU A 400 2.59 7.49 40.80
N GLY A 401 1.49 7.92 40.18
CA GLY A 401 0.43 8.64 40.87
C GLY A 401 -0.36 9.59 39.98
N LEU A 402 -1.32 10.29 40.58
CA LEU A 402 -2.14 11.26 39.88
C LEU A 402 -1.42 12.61 39.84
N LEU A 403 -1.03 13.06 38.66
CA LEU A 403 -0.41 14.38 38.47
C LEU A 403 -1.49 15.44 38.30
N ILE A 404 -1.40 16.50 39.10
CA ILE A 404 -2.36 17.59 39.15
C ILE A 404 -1.60 18.88 38.87
N SER A 405 -1.97 19.60 37.81
CA SER A 405 -1.49 20.94 37.61
C SER A 405 -2.33 21.95 38.40
N MET A 406 -1.64 22.80 39.14
CA MET A 406 -2.21 23.84 39.97
C MET A 406 -1.86 25.22 39.40
N HIS A 407 -2.86 26.09 39.27
CA HIS A 407 -2.68 27.44 38.71
C HIS A 407 -1.64 28.25 39.50
N ASN A 408 -0.58 28.73 38.82
CA ASN A 408 0.58 29.43 39.41
C ASN A 408 1.34 28.65 40.50
N GLN A 409 1.24 27.31 40.52
CA GLN A 409 1.92 26.48 41.51
C GLN A 409 2.72 25.33 40.87
N GLY A 410 2.45 25.02 39.59
CA GLY A 410 3.17 24.00 38.84
C GLY A 410 2.42 22.66 38.80
N ILE A 411 3.14 21.57 39.07
CA ILE A 411 2.62 20.18 39.03
C ILE A 411 2.89 19.49 40.36
N GLU A 412 1.85 18.93 40.95
CA GLU A 412 1.88 18.13 42.17
C GLU A 412 1.44 16.69 41.87
N CYS A 413 1.95 15.72 42.63
CA CYS A 413 1.62 14.31 42.51
C CYS A 413 0.94 13.82 43.78
N LEU A 414 -0.19 13.16 43.59
CA LEU A 414 -0.85 12.34 44.61
C LEU A 414 -0.40 10.88 44.44
N SER A 415 0.50 10.44 45.33
CA SER A 415 1.07 9.08 45.32
C SER A 415 -0.01 8.02 45.58
N ARG A 416 0.16 6.83 44.98
CA ARG A 416 -0.69 5.66 45.22
C ARG A 416 -0.24 4.84 46.45
N GLU A 417 0.99 5.02 46.91
CA GLU A 417 1.65 4.09 47.85
C GLU A 417 1.62 4.55 49.33
N GLU A 418 1.26 5.80 49.62
CA GLU A 418 1.25 6.31 50.99
C GLU A 418 -0.17 6.39 51.57
N ALA A 419 -0.34 5.89 52.80
CA ALA A 419 -1.57 6.06 53.58
C ALA A 419 -1.84 7.54 53.95
N SER A 420 -0.87 8.43 53.70
CA SER A 420 -1.00 9.89 53.78
C SER A 420 -1.39 10.47 52.42
N VAL A 421 -2.54 11.14 52.40
CA VAL A 421 -3.10 11.86 51.25
C VAL A 421 -2.40 13.22 51.11
N GLU A 422 -1.08 13.23 50.97
CA GLU A 422 -0.28 14.46 50.83
C GLU A 422 0.16 14.68 49.38
N LEU A 423 0.00 15.91 48.90
CA LEU A 423 0.45 16.32 47.57
C LEU A 423 1.95 16.59 47.60
N THR A 424 2.70 15.90 46.74
CA THR A 424 4.13 16.10 46.59
C THR A 424 4.40 16.98 45.36
N SER A 425 5.15 18.06 45.53
CA SER A 425 5.51 18.93 44.41
C SER A 425 6.47 18.22 43.46
N VAL A 426 6.09 18.02 42.20
CA VAL A 426 6.92 17.44 41.14
C VAL A 426 7.66 18.51 40.36
N VAL A 427 6.95 19.58 39.97
CA VAL A 427 7.52 20.71 39.23
C VAL A 427 7.01 21.99 39.89
N LYS A 428 7.90 22.85 40.37
CA LYS A 428 7.55 24.18 40.88
C LYS A 428 7.71 25.21 39.78
N LYS A 429 6.65 25.95 39.48
CA LYS A 429 6.69 27.02 38.48
C LYS A 429 5.63 28.09 38.76
N ASP A 430 6.08 29.33 38.90
CA ASP A 430 5.24 30.50 39.18
C ASP A 430 5.85 31.75 38.50
N PRO A 431 5.09 32.50 37.67
CA PRO A 431 3.74 32.19 37.18
C PRO A 431 3.72 30.98 36.24
N SER A 432 2.61 30.25 36.19
CA SER A 432 2.43 29.17 35.23
C SER A 432 0.95 28.88 34.97
N VAL A 433 0.63 28.60 33.70
CA VAL A 433 -0.71 28.16 33.28
C VAL A 433 -0.54 26.86 32.51
N ILE A 434 -0.38 25.77 33.27
CA ILE A 434 -0.18 24.43 32.72
C ILE A 434 -1.53 23.79 32.44
N LEU A 435 -1.82 23.53 31.16
CA LEU A 435 -3.13 23.05 30.71
C LEU A 435 -3.11 21.62 30.18
N GLY A 436 -1.92 21.07 29.92
CA GLY A 436 -1.73 19.72 29.42
C GLY A 436 -0.50 19.08 30.04
N ILE A 437 -0.65 17.83 30.47
CA ILE A 437 0.41 16.97 30.97
C ILE A 437 0.31 15.65 30.21
N THR A 438 1.47 15.13 29.80
CA THR A 438 1.63 13.78 29.26
C THR A 438 3.00 13.22 29.66
N LYS A 439 3.20 11.92 29.50
CA LYS A 439 4.47 11.26 29.77
C LYS A 439 4.92 10.46 28.54
N THR A 440 6.19 10.55 28.18
CA THR A 440 6.84 9.63 27.24
C THR A 440 7.54 8.52 28.02
N ALA A 441 8.27 7.60 27.37
CA ALA A 441 8.95 6.53 28.11
C ALA A 441 10.00 7.09 29.08
N GLN A 442 10.58 8.26 28.76
CA GLN A 442 11.71 8.83 29.50
C GLN A 442 11.41 10.14 30.23
N LYS A 443 10.36 10.87 29.82
CA LYS A 443 10.19 12.28 30.21
C LYS A 443 8.75 12.61 30.59
N LEU A 444 8.60 13.43 31.62
CA LEU A 444 7.36 14.17 31.86
C LEU A 444 7.31 15.36 30.92
N VAL A 445 6.20 15.58 30.23
CA VAL A 445 6.03 16.69 29.29
C VAL A 445 4.77 17.46 29.62
N PHE A 446 4.90 18.78 29.69
CA PHE A 446 3.77 19.66 30.00
C PHE A 446 3.79 20.93 29.17
N SER A 447 2.60 21.42 28.83
CA SER A 447 2.41 22.68 28.13
C SER A 447 2.27 23.80 29.15
N ASP A 448 2.80 24.98 28.84
CA ASP A 448 2.60 26.19 29.62
C ASP A 448 2.08 27.30 28.70
N SER A 449 0.80 27.62 28.87
CA SER A 449 0.13 28.66 28.09
C SER A 449 0.56 30.07 28.48
N HIS A 450 1.12 30.27 29.68
CA HIS A 450 1.68 31.56 30.09
C HIS A 450 2.99 31.83 29.35
N ASP A 451 3.89 30.84 29.33
CA ASP A 451 5.21 30.96 28.71
C ASP A 451 5.20 30.66 27.21
N HIS A 452 4.06 30.29 26.62
CA HIS A 452 3.96 29.86 25.23
C HIS A 452 4.94 28.71 24.89
N SER A 453 5.03 27.72 25.78
CA SER A 453 6.05 26.68 25.70
C SER A 453 5.52 25.27 25.95
N VAL A 454 6.26 24.28 25.47
CA VAL A 454 6.14 22.87 25.85
C VAL A 454 7.46 22.45 26.50
N ASN A 455 7.38 21.96 27.73
CA ASN A 455 8.53 21.72 28.60
C ASN A 455 8.72 20.23 28.84
N PHE A 456 9.96 19.77 28.71
CA PHE A 456 10.39 18.39 28.94
C PHE A 456 11.15 18.32 30.26
N CYS A 457 10.73 17.41 31.12
CA CYS A 457 11.18 17.31 32.50
C CYS A 457 11.66 15.88 32.81
N ILE A 458 12.79 15.79 33.50
CA ILE A 458 13.33 14.55 34.07
C ILE A 458 13.61 14.84 35.55
N ASP A 459 13.15 13.97 36.44
CA ASP A 459 13.34 14.08 37.89
C ASP A 459 12.97 15.46 38.47
N GLY A 460 11.86 16.02 38.00
CA GLY A 460 11.35 17.33 38.45
C GLY A 460 12.11 18.55 37.89
N LYS A 461 13.18 18.34 37.11
CA LYS A 461 13.94 19.41 36.46
C LYS A 461 13.58 19.53 34.98
N VAL A 462 13.21 20.73 34.56
CA VAL A 462 13.03 21.06 33.13
C VAL A 462 14.39 21.01 32.44
N ILE A 463 14.58 20.03 31.54
CA ILE A 463 15.82 19.82 30.79
C ILE A 463 15.81 20.55 29.45
N HIS A 464 14.62 20.77 28.89
CA HIS A 464 14.45 21.35 27.56
C HIS A 464 13.06 21.98 27.47
N SER A 465 12.97 23.12 26.80
CA SER A 465 11.72 23.83 26.53
C SER A 465 11.66 24.21 25.06
N LEU A 466 10.56 23.88 24.39
CA LEU A 466 10.26 24.33 23.04
C LEU A 466 9.33 25.55 23.13
N GLY A 467 9.65 26.63 22.43
CA GLY A 467 8.96 27.91 22.55
C GLY A 467 9.56 28.79 23.67
N GLY A 468 8.74 29.58 24.38
CA GLY A 468 9.21 30.26 25.59
C GLY A 468 9.59 31.75 25.47
N SER A 469 9.12 32.50 24.47
CA SER A 469 9.48 33.92 24.33
C SER A 469 8.33 34.84 23.94
N GLN A 470 7.63 34.52 22.85
CA GLN A 470 6.53 35.31 22.32
C GLN A 470 5.47 34.38 21.71
N PRO A 471 4.18 34.75 21.79
CA PRO A 471 3.13 34.00 21.13
C PRO A 471 3.32 34.04 19.61
N GLY A 472 3.10 32.91 18.94
CA GLY A 472 3.18 32.83 17.49
C GLY A 472 2.90 31.44 16.96
N MET A 473 3.06 31.25 15.66
CA MET A 473 2.91 29.96 14.98
C MET A 473 4.12 29.75 14.09
N GLN A 474 5.05 28.89 14.52
CA GLN A 474 6.27 28.60 13.77
C GLN A 474 6.65 27.12 13.91
N ASP A 475 6.74 26.45 12.76
CA ASP A 475 7.23 25.08 12.60
C ASP A 475 8.76 25.05 12.49
N GLY A 476 9.35 23.86 12.68
CA GLY A 476 10.80 23.62 12.62
C GLY A 476 11.39 23.30 14.00
N PHE A 477 12.65 23.64 14.17
CA PHE A 477 13.42 23.60 15.42
C PHE A 477 13.29 24.90 16.21
N THR A 478 13.15 26.05 15.55
CA THR A 478 12.87 27.34 16.21
C THR A 478 11.37 27.55 16.35
N VAL A 479 10.81 26.95 17.39
CA VAL A 479 9.36 26.81 17.55
C VAL A 479 8.73 28.05 18.19
N ARG A 480 7.52 28.41 17.77
CA ARG A 480 6.63 29.33 18.50
C ARG A 480 5.24 28.75 18.63
N PHE A 481 4.73 28.77 19.85
CA PHE A 481 3.34 28.47 20.18
C PHE A 481 2.61 29.74 20.57
N HIS A 482 1.28 29.75 20.54
CA HIS A 482 0.49 30.86 21.07
C HIS A 482 -0.19 30.49 22.38
N SER A 483 -0.94 29.40 22.45
CA SER A 483 -1.56 28.93 23.69
C SER A 483 -1.57 27.40 23.68
N PRO A 484 -0.40 26.76 23.89
CA PRO A 484 -0.33 25.31 23.95
C PRO A 484 -1.13 24.83 25.17
N SER A 485 -2.11 23.98 24.91
CA SER A 485 -3.13 23.56 25.88
C SER A 485 -3.03 22.06 26.16
N ALA A 486 -3.83 21.23 25.51
CA ALA A 486 -3.82 19.79 25.70
C ALA A 486 -2.64 19.10 24.98
N LEU A 487 -2.16 18.02 25.60
CA LEU A 487 -1.08 17.18 25.12
C LEU A 487 -1.51 15.72 25.10
N VAL A 488 -1.04 14.96 24.11
CA VAL A 488 -1.05 13.49 24.18
C VAL A 488 0.22 12.95 23.52
N SER A 489 0.89 12.02 24.19
CA SER A 489 2.07 11.33 23.66
C SER A 489 1.67 10.07 22.88
N TYR A 490 2.51 9.72 21.91
CA TYR A 490 2.51 8.43 21.23
C TYR A 490 3.95 8.05 20.90
N GLY A 491 4.50 7.07 21.62
CA GLY A 491 5.94 6.90 21.72
C GLY A 491 6.60 8.15 22.32
N GLU A 492 7.67 8.61 21.68
CA GLU A 492 8.35 9.87 22.01
C GLU A 492 7.83 11.05 21.17
N SER A 493 6.83 10.84 20.30
CA SER A 493 6.14 11.91 19.60
C SER A 493 4.98 12.48 20.42
N ILE A 494 4.69 13.78 20.29
CA ILE A 494 3.70 14.48 21.11
C ILE A 494 2.79 15.32 20.22
N PHE A 495 1.49 15.13 20.37
CA PHE A 495 0.48 15.98 19.76
C PHE A 495 0.10 17.09 20.73
N VAL A 496 0.03 18.32 20.21
CA VAL A 496 -0.24 19.54 20.98
C VAL A 496 -1.44 20.25 20.37
N CYS A 497 -2.44 20.58 21.19
CA CYS A 497 -3.46 21.55 20.82
C CYS A 497 -2.93 22.96 21.11
N ASP A 498 -2.71 23.76 20.07
CA ASP A 498 -2.44 25.18 20.23
C ASP A 498 -3.75 25.96 20.02
N THR A 499 -4.41 26.29 21.13
CA THR A 499 -5.80 26.74 21.14
C THR A 499 -5.98 28.05 20.38
N SER A 500 -5.10 29.01 20.63
CA SER A 500 -5.19 30.36 20.05
C SER A 500 -4.77 30.38 18.58
N ASN A 501 -3.83 29.50 18.19
CA ASN A 501 -3.51 29.26 16.78
C ASN A 501 -4.55 28.39 16.06
N GLN A 502 -5.57 27.90 16.75
CA GLN A 502 -6.61 27.01 16.20
C GLN A 502 -5.99 25.77 15.55
N ALA A 503 -4.93 25.23 16.17
CA ALA A 503 -4.05 24.27 15.53
C ALA A 503 -3.87 22.99 16.33
N VAL A 504 -3.53 21.92 15.62
CA VAL A 504 -2.95 20.69 16.17
C VAL A 504 -1.57 20.52 15.56
N ILE A 505 -0.59 20.38 16.44
CA ILE A 505 0.83 20.39 16.12
C ILE A 505 1.43 19.05 16.58
N LEU A 506 2.38 18.53 15.81
CA LEU A 506 3.18 17.36 16.17
C LEU A 506 4.60 17.80 16.53
N ILE A 507 5.07 17.35 17.69
CA ILE A 507 6.49 17.37 18.07
C ILE A 507 7.03 15.96 17.88
N SER A 508 8.13 15.82 17.13
CA SER A 508 8.79 14.54 16.85
C SER A 508 10.31 14.71 16.76
N SER A 509 11.03 13.72 16.24
CA SER A 509 12.46 13.78 15.96
C SER A 509 12.79 13.18 14.60
N LEU A 510 13.86 13.67 13.97
CA LEU A 510 14.40 13.09 12.73
C LEU A 510 15.31 11.88 12.99
N LYS A 511 15.57 11.48 14.25
CA LYS A 511 16.42 10.32 14.59
C LYS A 511 15.94 9.02 13.91
N SER A 512 14.66 8.68 14.05
CA SER A 512 14.10 7.48 13.39
C SER A 512 14.10 7.60 11.86
N TYR A 513 13.97 8.82 11.33
CA TYR A 513 14.07 9.07 9.90
C TYR A 513 15.49 8.81 9.40
N LYS A 514 16.51 9.29 10.12
CA LYS A 514 17.93 9.03 9.84
C LYS A 514 18.21 7.54 9.88
N HIS A 515 17.72 6.83 10.90
CA HIS A 515 17.94 5.40 11.03
C HIS A 515 17.37 4.61 9.84
N LEU A 516 16.15 4.93 9.39
CA LEU A 516 15.60 4.39 8.13
C LEU A 516 16.47 4.79 6.93
N GLY A 517 16.89 6.05 6.88
CA GLY A 517 17.74 6.59 5.82
C GLY A 517 19.10 5.90 5.70
N GLU A 518 19.74 5.52 6.81
CA GLU A 518 21.01 4.81 6.84
C GLU A 518 20.88 3.41 6.20
N LYS A 519 19.80 2.67 6.53
CA LYS A 519 19.51 1.37 5.92
C LYS A 519 19.22 1.50 4.42
N LEU A 520 18.46 2.52 4.02
CA LEU A 520 18.18 2.78 2.61
C LEU A 520 19.37 3.38 1.85
N GLY A 521 20.30 4.04 2.55
CA GLY A 521 21.54 4.56 1.98
C GLY A 521 22.43 3.44 1.46
N LEU A 522 22.61 2.38 2.26
CA LEU A 522 23.33 1.17 1.83
C LEU A 522 22.64 0.49 0.64
N PHE A 523 21.30 0.45 0.63
CA PHE A 523 20.53 -0.05 -0.51
C PHE A 523 20.75 0.79 -1.78
N ILE A 524 20.77 2.13 -1.65
CA ILE A 524 21.06 3.06 -2.76
C ILE A 524 22.47 2.85 -3.30
N GLU A 525 23.46 2.67 -2.41
CA GLU A 525 24.85 2.41 -2.77
C GLU A 525 25.01 1.06 -3.48
N LEU A 526 24.38 0.00 -2.95
CA LEU A 526 24.41 -1.37 -3.50
C LEU A 526 23.99 -1.39 -4.98
N PHE A 527 22.86 -0.76 -5.32
CA PHE A 527 22.35 -0.70 -6.69
C PHE A 527 22.86 0.52 -7.49
N GLN A 528 23.77 1.32 -6.91
CA GLN A 528 24.29 2.57 -7.49
C GLN A 528 23.16 3.46 -8.05
N LEU A 529 22.15 3.73 -7.22
CA LEU A 529 20.96 4.45 -7.68
C LEU A 529 21.21 5.94 -7.95
N GLU A 530 22.37 6.44 -7.55
CA GLU A 530 22.83 7.82 -7.71
C GLU A 530 23.79 8.00 -8.91
N GLU A 531 23.64 9.13 -9.59
CA GLU A 531 24.45 9.48 -10.78
C GLU A 531 25.95 9.66 -10.46
N GLU A 532 26.28 10.22 -9.29
CA GLU A 532 27.68 10.41 -8.86
C GLU A 532 28.35 9.08 -8.48
N LEU A 533 27.63 8.19 -7.79
CA LEU A 533 28.09 6.83 -7.46
C LEU A 533 28.30 5.97 -8.72
N SER A 534 27.52 6.22 -9.77
CA SER A 534 27.68 5.55 -11.07
C SER A 534 28.99 5.94 -11.78
N ARG A 535 29.61 7.08 -11.45
CA ARG A 535 30.85 7.58 -12.09
C ARG A 535 32.13 7.17 -11.34
N LYS A 536 32.05 6.98 -10.02
CA LYS A 536 33.18 6.52 -9.18
C LYS A 536 32.66 5.54 -8.12
N PRO A 537 32.63 4.23 -8.41
CA PRO A 537 32.26 3.24 -7.41
C PRO A 537 33.35 3.20 -6.33
N SER A 538 33.00 3.56 -5.10
CA SER A 538 33.89 3.46 -3.94
C SER A 538 34.04 2.01 -3.45
N PHE A 539 33.07 1.14 -3.78
CA PHE A 539 32.96 -0.23 -3.31
C PHE A 539 32.19 -1.08 -4.34
N GLN A 540 32.71 -2.27 -4.68
CA GLN A 540 31.94 -3.30 -5.37
C GLN A 540 31.61 -4.41 -4.36
N PRO A 541 30.39 -4.43 -3.79
CA PRO A 541 29.99 -5.45 -2.83
C PRO A 541 29.98 -6.82 -3.51
N SER A 542 30.43 -7.85 -2.77
CA SER A 542 30.19 -9.23 -3.16
C SER A 542 28.69 -9.58 -3.07
N LEU A 543 28.27 -10.71 -3.65
CA LEU A 543 26.89 -11.20 -3.48
C LEU A 543 26.52 -11.38 -2.00
N GLU A 544 27.46 -11.86 -1.18
CA GLU A 544 27.27 -12.05 0.26
C GLU A 544 27.05 -10.70 0.98
N ASP A 545 27.89 -9.69 0.68
CA ASP A 545 27.73 -8.34 1.24
C ASP A 545 26.37 -7.75 0.86
N GLY A 546 25.96 -7.92 -0.40
CA GLY A 546 24.67 -7.46 -0.88
C GLY A 546 23.49 -8.19 -0.23
N LEU A 547 23.60 -9.49 0.03
CA LEU A 547 22.60 -10.26 0.78
C LEU A 547 22.43 -9.72 2.20
N ILE A 548 23.53 -9.41 2.89
CA ILE A 548 23.49 -8.81 4.23
C ILE A 548 22.74 -7.47 4.19
N ILE A 549 23.07 -6.59 3.24
CA ILE A 549 22.39 -5.29 3.09
C ILE A 549 20.89 -5.45 2.81
N LEU A 550 20.53 -6.34 1.88
CA LEU A 550 19.13 -6.61 1.53
C LEU A 550 18.36 -7.21 2.71
N LYS A 551 19.01 -8.10 3.48
CA LYS A 551 18.44 -8.72 4.67
C LYS A 551 18.17 -7.69 5.74
N GLU A 552 19.15 -6.84 6.05
CA GLU A 552 18.98 -5.77 7.04
C GLU A 552 17.83 -4.83 6.66
N ALA A 553 17.71 -4.46 5.38
CA ALA A 553 16.59 -3.64 4.91
C ALA A 553 15.25 -4.38 5.05
N ALA A 554 15.17 -5.66 4.65
CA ALA A 554 13.95 -6.45 4.76
C ALA A 554 13.53 -6.69 6.22
N ASP A 555 14.48 -7.01 7.10
CA ASP A 555 14.25 -7.20 8.54
C ASP A 555 13.79 -5.90 9.20
N PHE A 556 14.34 -4.75 8.80
CA PHE A 556 13.86 -3.44 9.24
C PHE A 556 12.39 -3.20 8.85
N MET A 557 12.03 -3.47 7.59
CA MET A 557 10.64 -3.33 7.13
C MET A 557 9.68 -4.23 7.91
N LYS A 558 10.14 -5.44 8.24
CA LYS A 558 9.41 -6.43 9.04
C LYS A 558 9.27 -6.02 10.50
N ASP A 559 10.28 -5.36 11.07
CA ASP A 559 10.20 -4.83 12.43
C ASP A 559 9.13 -3.72 12.53
N VAL A 560 9.12 -2.78 11.57
CA VAL A 560 8.06 -1.74 11.49
C VAL A 560 6.66 -2.38 11.38
N GLU A 561 6.51 -3.47 10.63
CA GLU A 561 5.26 -4.25 10.57
C GLU A 561 4.90 -4.88 11.91
N ARG A 562 5.86 -5.52 12.59
CA ARG A 562 5.64 -6.14 13.90
C ARG A 562 5.20 -5.11 14.92
N GLN A 563 5.88 -3.97 14.99
CA GLN A 563 5.48 -2.88 15.88
C GLN A 563 4.04 -2.42 15.59
N ALA A 564 3.64 -2.30 14.32
CA ALA A 564 2.27 -1.95 13.95
C ALA A 564 1.26 -3.06 14.29
N TYR A 565 1.64 -4.33 14.14
CA TYR A 565 0.81 -5.48 14.53
C TYR A 565 0.55 -5.48 16.03
N PHE A 566 1.58 -5.33 16.87
CA PHE A 566 1.43 -5.34 18.33
C PHE A 566 0.46 -4.24 18.79
N ARG A 567 0.56 -3.04 18.21
CA ARG A 567 -0.30 -1.91 18.56
C ARG A 567 -1.74 -2.05 18.07
N THR A 568 -1.95 -2.57 16.86
CA THR A 568 -3.26 -2.53 16.19
C THR A 568 -4.02 -3.85 16.18
N GLY A 569 -3.32 -4.96 16.47
CA GLY A 569 -3.80 -6.33 16.27
C GLY A 569 -4.03 -6.72 14.80
N ARG A 570 -3.69 -5.86 13.83
CA ARG A 570 -3.96 -6.09 12.41
C ARG A 570 -2.84 -6.89 11.76
N ARG A 571 -3.18 -8.08 11.24
CA ARG A 571 -2.22 -8.99 10.58
C ARG A 571 -1.51 -8.41 9.35
N CYS A 572 -2.09 -7.42 8.67
CA CYS A 572 -1.51 -6.82 7.47
C CYS A 572 -1.61 -5.28 7.55
N PRO A 573 -0.80 -4.63 8.39
CA PRO A 573 -0.90 -3.19 8.61
C PRO A 573 -0.55 -2.42 7.34
N GLN A 574 -1.22 -1.29 7.13
CA GLN A 574 -1.06 -0.39 5.98
C GLN A 574 -0.69 1.04 6.42
N GLY A 575 -0.57 1.96 5.47
CA GLY A 575 -0.35 3.39 5.72
C GLY A 575 -1.22 3.99 6.83
N PRO A 576 -2.55 3.80 6.80
CA PRO A 576 -3.44 4.27 7.87
C PRO A 576 -3.16 3.68 9.27
N ASP A 577 -2.44 2.56 9.34
CA ASP A 577 -2.03 1.91 10.60
C ASP A 577 -0.68 2.44 11.12
N LEU A 578 -0.19 3.54 10.54
CA LEU A 578 1.12 4.13 10.83
C LEU A 578 2.28 3.19 10.48
N ALA A 579 2.09 2.36 9.45
CA ALA A 579 3.10 1.46 8.92
C ALA A 579 3.41 1.79 7.45
N LEU A 580 4.53 1.29 6.94
CA LEU A 580 4.76 1.26 5.50
C LEU A 580 3.71 0.38 4.82
N SER A 581 3.42 0.56 3.54
CA SER A 581 2.43 -0.28 2.85
C SER A 581 2.88 -1.74 2.73
N LYS A 582 1.94 -2.70 2.74
CA LYS A 582 2.27 -4.14 2.52
C LYS A 582 3.06 -4.36 1.22
N PRO A 583 2.68 -3.78 0.06
CA PRO A 583 3.48 -3.90 -1.16
C PRO A 583 4.94 -3.44 -1.01
N THR A 584 5.18 -2.37 -0.23
CA THR A 584 6.55 -1.90 0.04
C THR A 584 7.35 -2.97 0.78
N ARG A 585 6.79 -3.55 1.84
CA ARG A 585 7.48 -4.57 2.65
C ARG A 585 7.70 -5.87 1.89
N ASP A 586 6.65 -6.32 1.19
CA ASP A 586 6.69 -7.53 0.36
C ASP A 586 7.78 -7.42 -0.73
N ALA A 587 7.96 -6.23 -1.32
CA ALA A 587 9.00 -6.02 -2.33
C ALA A 587 10.44 -6.16 -1.77
N PHE A 588 10.72 -5.65 -0.56
CA PHE A 588 12.03 -5.88 0.09
C PHE A 588 12.23 -7.34 0.48
N LYS A 589 11.20 -8.00 1.01
CA LYS A 589 11.24 -9.43 1.32
C LYS A 589 11.52 -10.25 0.06
N MET A 590 10.82 -9.94 -1.04
CA MET A 590 11.01 -10.60 -2.33
C MET A 590 12.43 -10.38 -2.82
N LEU A 591 12.95 -9.15 -2.85
CA LEU A 591 14.35 -8.87 -3.20
C LEU A 591 15.33 -9.77 -2.46
N HIS A 592 15.29 -9.76 -1.12
CA HIS A 592 16.18 -10.58 -0.31
C HIS A 592 16.06 -12.07 -0.66
N SER A 593 14.84 -12.61 -0.64
CA SER A 593 14.61 -14.04 -0.94
C SER A 593 15.01 -14.44 -2.35
N SER A 594 14.93 -13.52 -3.31
CA SER A 594 15.33 -13.76 -4.69
C SER A 594 16.84 -13.86 -4.82
N PHE A 595 17.59 -12.92 -4.24
CA PHE A 595 19.05 -13.02 -4.24
C PHE A 595 19.55 -14.23 -3.42
N GLU A 596 18.84 -14.62 -2.35
CA GLU A 596 19.15 -15.80 -1.54
C GLU A 596 18.98 -17.10 -2.36
N LYS A 597 17.89 -17.21 -3.14
CA LYS A 597 17.68 -18.30 -4.08
C LYS A 597 18.75 -18.32 -5.18
N THR A 598 19.13 -17.17 -5.73
CA THR A 598 20.22 -17.07 -6.72
C THR A 598 21.55 -17.54 -6.14
N ASN A 599 21.88 -17.18 -4.89
CA ASN A 599 23.10 -17.63 -4.22
C ASN A 599 23.08 -19.15 -3.94
N SER A 600 21.93 -19.67 -3.55
CA SER A 600 21.72 -21.13 -3.36
C SER A 600 21.92 -21.87 -4.67
N PHE A 601 21.33 -21.37 -5.77
CA PHE A 601 21.54 -21.91 -7.12
C PHE A 601 23.02 -21.92 -7.52
N PHE A 602 23.77 -20.84 -7.26
CA PHE A 602 25.21 -20.84 -7.55
C PHE A 602 25.99 -21.85 -6.71
N SER A 603 25.56 -22.08 -5.47
CA SER A 603 26.20 -23.03 -4.56
C SER A 603 25.95 -24.48 -4.97
N GLU A 604 24.71 -24.81 -5.31
CA GLU A 604 24.29 -26.16 -5.73
C GLU A 604 24.89 -26.59 -7.07
N ASN A 605 25.28 -25.64 -7.92
CA ASN A 605 25.80 -25.89 -9.27
C ASN A 605 27.31 -25.65 -9.41
N ASP A 606 28.06 -25.47 -8.31
CA ASP A 606 29.50 -25.16 -8.30
C ASP A 606 29.89 -23.87 -9.06
N LEU A 607 28.96 -22.90 -9.12
CA LEU A 607 29.12 -21.62 -9.82
C LEU A 607 29.55 -20.47 -8.89
N GLN A 608 30.22 -20.78 -7.78
CA GLN A 608 30.68 -19.79 -6.79
C GLN A 608 31.61 -18.71 -7.36
N HIS A 609 32.30 -19.01 -8.45
CA HIS A 609 33.10 -18.03 -9.17
C HIS A 609 32.24 -16.92 -9.79
N ILE A 610 31.02 -17.24 -10.24
CA ILE A 610 30.04 -16.26 -10.79
C ILE A 610 29.50 -15.37 -9.67
N ALA A 611 29.26 -15.91 -8.48
CA ALA A 611 28.80 -15.14 -7.32
C ALA A 611 29.73 -13.95 -7.02
N LYS A 612 31.05 -14.13 -7.18
CA LYS A 612 32.07 -13.08 -7.01
C LYS A 612 32.02 -11.99 -8.09
N ASP A 613 31.48 -12.31 -9.26
CA ASP A 613 31.33 -11.40 -10.39
C ASP A 613 29.95 -10.71 -10.46
N THR A 614 29.06 -11.00 -9.52
CA THR A 614 27.71 -10.41 -9.47
C THR A 614 27.79 -8.89 -9.43
N CYS A 615 27.04 -8.22 -10.32
CA CYS A 615 27.02 -6.77 -10.42
C CYS A 615 25.62 -6.23 -10.08
N PHE A 616 25.39 -5.85 -8.82
CA PHE A 616 24.08 -5.32 -8.38
C PHE A 616 23.49 -4.21 -9.27
N PRO A 617 24.26 -3.23 -9.79
CA PRO A 617 23.74 -2.21 -10.70
C PRO A 617 23.10 -2.75 -12.00
N SER A 618 23.45 -3.96 -12.44
CA SER A 618 22.82 -4.59 -13.62
C SER A 618 21.42 -5.10 -13.33
N PHE A 619 21.04 -5.26 -12.05
CA PHE A 619 19.73 -5.75 -11.64
C PHE A 619 18.69 -4.62 -11.56
N THR A 620 18.54 -3.85 -12.65
CA THR A 620 17.53 -2.79 -12.76
C THR A 620 16.85 -2.81 -14.12
N THR A 621 15.61 -2.33 -14.20
CA THR A 621 14.89 -2.16 -15.47
C THR A 621 15.40 -0.97 -16.29
N LEU A 622 16.41 -0.24 -15.81
CA LEU A 622 16.93 0.95 -16.51
C LEU A 622 17.48 0.62 -17.90
N HIS A 623 18.14 -0.54 -18.06
CA HIS A 623 18.60 -0.98 -19.38
C HIS A 623 17.43 -1.18 -20.37
N VAL A 624 16.30 -1.70 -19.87
CA VAL A 624 15.07 -1.86 -20.66
C VAL A 624 14.49 -0.51 -21.05
N GLU A 625 14.49 0.44 -20.13
CA GLU A 625 14.05 1.81 -20.38
C GLU A 625 14.92 2.50 -21.44
N HIS A 626 16.25 2.36 -21.35
CA HIS A 626 17.19 2.87 -22.36
C HIS A 626 17.02 2.20 -23.72
N PHE A 627 16.84 0.88 -23.76
CA PHE A 627 16.54 0.15 -24.99
C PHE A 627 15.25 0.69 -25.63
N PHE A 628 14.15 0.76 -24.88
CA PHE A 628 12.89 1.27 -25.41
C PHE A 628 12.95 2.77 -25.75
N ALA A 629 13.76 3.56 -25.07
CA ALA A 629 14.01 4.95 -25.44
C ALA A 629 14.75 5.03 -26.79
N GLY A 630 15.79 4.22 -27.01
CA GLY A 630 16.49 4.11 -28.30
C GLY A 630 15.58 3.65 -29.43
N MET A 631 14.63 2.74 -29.13
CA MET A 631 13.61 2.31 -30.09
C MET A 631 12.64 3.45 -30.49
N ARG A 632 12.55 4.54 -29.74
CA ARG A 632 11.73 5.71 -30.08
C ARG A 632 12.59 6.77 -30.78
N THR A 633 12.14 7.29 -31.92
CA THR A 633 12.78 8.43 -32.59
C THR A 633 11.82 9.61 -32.67
N PRO A 634 12.31 10.86 -32.87
CA PRO A 634 11.44 12.02 -33.08
C PRO A 634 10.43 11.84 -34.22
N SER A 635 10.81 11.09 -35.25
CA SER A 635 9.94 10.73 -36.37
C SER A 635 9.04 9.51 -36.09
N ARG A 636 9.36 8.70 -35.07
CA ARG A 636 8.67 7.44 -34.73
C ARG A 636 8.59 7.24 -33.21
N PRO A 637 7.70 7.97 -32.52
CA PRO A 637 7.56 7.88 -31.07
C PRO A 637 6.98 6.54 -30.57
N THR A 638 6.35 5.77 -31.46
CA THR A 638 5.78 4.45 -31.18
C THR A 638 6.12 3.52 -32.35
N PRO A 639 7.20 2.72 -32.26
CA PRO A 639 7.58 1.80 -33.33
C PRO A 639 6.52 0.70 -33.50
N ASP A 640 6.21 0.33 -34.74
CA ASP A 640 5.42 -0.87 -35.05
C ASP A 640 6.27 -2.15 -34.91
N MET A 641 5.68 -3.33 -35.15
CA MET A 641 6.38 -4.60 -35.00
C MET A 641 7.52 -4.81 -36.00
N HIS A 642 7.41 -4.25 -37.21
CA HIS A 642 8.45 -4.33 -38.23
C HIS A 642 9.62 -3.40 -37.88
N ASP A 643 9.31 -2.18 -37.46
CA ASP A 643 10.27 -1.22 -36.90
C ASP A 643 10.95 -1.77 -35.65
N TYR A 644 10.19 -2.52 -34.82
CA TYR A 644 10.75 -3.24 -33.69
C TYR A 644 11.75 -4.29 -34.13
N GLY A 645 11.37 -5.20 -35.04
CA GLY A 645 12.25 -6.27 -35.53
C GLY A 645 13.52 -5.75 -36.21
N SER A 646 13.39 -4.76 -37.10
CA SER A 646 14.50 -4.21 -37.87
C SER A 646 15.49 -3.39 -37.06
N ARG A 647 15.04 -2.66 -36.03
CA ARG A 647 15.91 -1.79 -35.21
C ARG A 647 16.43 -2.46 -33.95
N ARG A 648 15.78 -3.54 -33.50
CA ARG A 648 16.14 -4.26 -32.28
C ARG A 648 17.63 -4.65 -32.23
N PRO A 649 18.26 -5.20 -33.29
CA PRO A 649 19.69 -5.53 -33.24
C PRO A 649 20.56 -4.30 -32.95
N SER A 650 20.40 -3.23 -33.73
CA SER A 650 21.18 -2.00 -33.55
C SER A 650 20.92 -1.32 -32.20
N CYS A 651 19.68 -1.34 -31.70
CA CYS A 651 19.36 -0.79 -30.39
C CYS A 651 19.87 -1.64 -29.23
N ILE A 652 19.98 -2.97 -29.38
CA ILE A 652 20.67 -3.83 -28.40
C ILE A 652 22.15 -3.44 -28.34
N VAL A 653 22.82 -3.35 -29.50
CA VAL A 653 24.23 -2.94 -29.61
C VAL A 653 24.46 -1.57 -28.95
N GLU A 654 23.65 -0.58 -29.30
CA GLU A 654 23.75 0.78 -28.73
C GLU A 654 23.45 0.79 -27.21
N SER A 655 22.49 -0.01 -26.74
CA SER A 655 22.16 -0.11 -25.31
C SER A 655 23.28 -0.76 -24.51
N VAL A 656 23.93 -1.80 -25.04
CA VAL A 656 25.11 -2.43 -24.41
C VAL A 656 26.27 -1.44 -24.33
N GLN A 657 26.57 -0.71 -25.41
CA GLN A 657 27.62 0.32 -25.45
C GLN A 657 27.39 1.48 -24.47
N LYS A 658 26.14 1.85 -24.22
CA LYS A 658 25.80 2.90 -23.24
C LYS A 658 25.93 2.42 -21.79
N VAL A 659 25.64 1.14 -21.55
CA VAL A 659 25.57 0.59 -20.20
C VAL A 659 26.91 0.03 -19.74
N TYR A 660 27.75 -0.48 -20.63
CA TYR A 660 29.07 -1.01 -20.28
C TYR A 660 30.19 -0.02 -20.65
N HIS A 661 31.34 -0.11 -19.98
CA HIS A 661 32.47 0.76 -20.27
C HIS A 661 33.12 0.38 -21.62
N SER A 662 32.80 1.15 -22.66
CA SER A 662 33.42 0.98 -23.98
C SER A 662 34.78 1.69 -24.07
N SER A 663 35.68 1.20 -24.93
CA SER A 663 36.98 1.83 -25.20
C SER A 663 36.88 3.11 -26.05
N PHE A 664 35.68 3.57 -26.38
CA PHE A 664 35.41 4.74 -27.23
C PHE A 664 34.33 5.65 -26.63
N SER A 665 34.42 6.96 -26.86
CA SER A 665 33.40 7.89 -26.38
C SER A 665 32.19 7.88 -27.31
N VAL A 666 31.02 7.45 -26.82
CA VAL A 666 29.75 7.55 -27.55
C VAL A 666 29.14 8.93 -27.29
N TYR A 667 29.07 9.78 -28.31
CA TYR A 667 28.43 11.10 -28.20
C TYR A 667 26.91 10.96 -28.25
N THR A 668 26.23 11.10 -27.10
CA THR A 668 24.80 11.34 -27.06
C THR A 668 24.53 12.85 -27.04
N GLY A 669 23.48 13.29 -27.75
CA GLY A 669 23.14 14.72 -27.83
C GLY A 669 22.96 15.39 -26.45
N PRO A 670 23.08 16.72 -26.37
CA PRO A 670 23.23 17.49 -25.12
C PRO A 670 22.03 17.47 -24.15
N GLN A 671 20.96 16.70 -24.43
CA GLN A 671 19.74 16.62 -23.63
C GLN A 671 19.18 15.18 -23.56
N SER A 672 20.01 14.20 -23.18
CA SER A 672 19.47 12.91 -22.74
C SER A 672 18.60 13.11 -21.49
N HIS A 673 17.33 12.71 -21.55
CA HIS A 673 16.39 12.80 -20.43
C HIS A 673 16.59 11.71 -19.37
N TYR A 674 17.48 10.75 -19.61
CA TYR A 674 17.75 9.62 -18.72
C TYR A 674 19.23 9.64 -18.31
N THR A 675 19.48 9.46 -17.01
CA THR A 675 20.83 9.36 -16.46
C THR A 675 21.56 8.16 -17.05
N GLU A 676 22.64 8.40 -17.80
CA GLU A 676 23.50 7.33 -18.30
C GLU A 676 24.26 6.70 -17.14
N ARG A 677 23.99 5.42 -16.88
CA ARG A 677 24.77 4.60 -15.93
C ARG A 677 25.74 3.75 -16.72
N THR A 678 27.02 3.81 -16.33
CA THR A 678 28.08 3.01 -16.93
C THR A 678 28.56 2.00 -15.91
N ILE A 679 28.45 0.72 -16.25
CA ILE A 679 29.02 -0.40 -15.51
C ILE A 679 30.50 -0.47 -15.89
N ASN A 680 31.39 -0.31 -14.90
CA ASN A 680 32.84 -0.43 -15.06
C ASN A 680 33.28 -1.91 -15.23
N LYS A 681 32.70 -2.60 -16.20
CA LYS A 681 33.08 -3.94 -16.66
C LYS A 681 33.21 -3.94 -18.18
N ARG A 682 34.04 -4.85 -18.70
CA ARG A 682 34.25 -5.03 -20.14
C ARG A 682 32.92 -5.41 -20.79
N GLU A 683 32.67 -4.88 -21.98
CA GLU A 683 31.46 -5.22 -22.74
C GLU A 683 31.43 -6.73 -23.05
N PRO A 684 30.28 -7.40 -22.92
CA PRO A 684 30.14 -8.80 -23.29
C PRO A 684 30.15 -8.96 -24.82
N GLU A 685 31.30 -9.34 -25.39
CA GLU A 685 31.52 -9.52 -26.84
C GLU A 685 30.48 -10.46 -27.49
N GLU A 686 29.99 -11.46 -26.73
CA GLU A 686 29.02 -12.45 -27.19
C GLU A 686 27.61 -11.89 -27.47
N LEU A 687 27.21 -10.82 -26.77
CA LEU A 687 25.92 -10.15 -27.03
C LEU A 687 25.91 -9.48 -28.41
N TYR A 688 27.05 -8.92 -28.83
CA TYR A 688 27.19 -8.30 -30.14
C TYR A 688 27.12 -9.34 -31.26
N ASP A 689 27.80 -10.47 -31.09
CA ASP A 689 27.77 -11.56 -32.06
C ASP A 689 26.36 -12.11 -32.22
N ARG A 690 25.63 -12.34 -31.11
CA ARG A 690 24.23 -12.81 -31.16
C ARG A 690 23.27 -11.78 -31.76
N ALA A 691 23.45 -10.49 -31.47
CA ALA A 691 22.63 -9.44 -32.08
C ALA A 691 22.81 -9.38 -33.60
N LYS A 692 24.07 -9.46 -34.07
CA LYS A 692 24.43 -9.52 -35.50
C LYS A 692 23.89 -10.77 -36.20
N LEU A 693 23.94 -11.92 -35.53
CA LEU A 693 23.40 -13.18 -36.08
C LEU A 693 21.89 -13.13 -36.30
N SER A 694 21.13 -12.42 -35.44
CA SER A 694 19.70 -12.19 -35.69
C SER A 694 19.49 -11.31 -36.93
N GLU A 695 20.34 -10.31 -37.14
CA GLU A 695 20.26 -9.39 -38.28
C GLU A 695 20.54 -10.11 -39.62
N GLU A 696 21.45 -11.08 -39.64
CA GLU A 696 21.74 -11.91 -40.81
C GLU A 696 20.63 -12.93 -41.13
N HIS A 697 20.04 -13.56 -40.11
CA HIS A 697 18.88 -14.45 -40.28
C HIS A 697 17.64 -13.71 -40.81
N PHE A 698 17.37 -12.49 -40.34
CA PHE A 698 16.28 -11.67 -40.89
C PHE A 698 16.55 -11.19 -42.33
N ARG A 699 17.82 -11.13 -42.77
CA ARG A 699 18.20 -10.69 -44.12
C ARG A 699 18.21 -11.81 -45.16
N GLN A 700 18.37 -13.07 -44.75
CA GLN A 700 18.54 -14.21 -45.67
C GLN A 700 17.23 -14.74 -46.28
N GLY A 701 16.06 -14.33 -45.79
CA GLY A 701 14.75 -14.76 -46.32
C GLY A 701 14.14 -13.89 -47.42
N ASP A 702 14.48 -12.59 -47.49
CA ASP A 702 13.66 -11.67 -48.28
C ASP A 702 14.13 -11.51 -49.73
N SER A 703 13.35 -12.03 -50.67
CA SER A 703 13.46 -11.66 -52.08
C SER A 703 13.17 -10.15 -52.27
N VAL A 704 13.71 -9.53 -53.33
CA VAL A 704 13.50 -8.08 -53.63
C VAL A 704 12.01 -7.70 -53.64
N LYS A 705 11.14 -8.60 -54.09
CA LYS A 705 9.68 -8.40 -54.12
C LYS A 705 9.06 -8.37 -52.73
N GLU A 706 9.59 -9.13 -51.80
CA GLU A 706 9.08 -9.25 -50.42
C GLU A 706 9.43 -8.00 -49.60
N LYS A 707 10.59 -7.40 -49.86
CA LYS A 707 10.98 -6.09 -49.30
C LYS A 707 10.09 -4.94 -49.76
N ASP A 708 9.65 -4.96 -51.01
CA ASP A 708 8.74 -3.93 -51.54
C ASP A 708 7.33 -4.09 -50.95
N VAL A 709 6.83 -5.33 -50.82
CA VAL A 709 5.55 -5.62 -50.14
C VAL A 709 5.61 -5.26 -48.64
N LEU A 710 6.73 -5.54 -47.97
CA LEU A 710 6.96 -5.14 -46.57
C LEU A 710 7.05 -3.63 -46.41
N ARG A 711 7.65 -2.91 -47.38
CA ARG A 711 7.64 -1.44 -47.42
C ARG A 711 6.25 -0.87 -47.62
N GLU A 712 5.45 -1.47 -48.49
CA GLU A 712 4.06 -1.10 -48.76
C GLU A 712 3.20 -1.32 -47.51
N LYS A 713 3.24 -2.52 -46.92
CA LYS A 713 2.58 -2.83 -45.63
C LYS A 713 3.05 -1.94 -44.48
N SER A 714 4.35 -1.63 -44.42
CA SER A 714 4.89 -0.68 -43.43
C SER A 714 4.35 0.73 -43.67
N ARG A 715 4.13 1.13 -44.93
CA ARG A 715 3.56 2.43 -45.28
C ARG A 715 2.07 2.49 -44.94
N GLU A 716 1.33 1.41 -45.18
CA GLU A 716 -0.07 1.25 -44.78
C GLU A 716 -0.22 1.25 -43.26
N LEU A 717 0.58 0.48 -42.52
CA LEU A 717 0.60 0.49 -41.05
C LEU A 717 0.95 1.87 -40.48
N ARG A 718 1.81 2.64 -41.17
CA ARG A 718 2.13 4.03 -40.82
C ARG A 718 0.97 4.99 -41.10
N LEU A 719 0.29 4.83 -42.23
CA LEU A 719 -0.91 5.60 -42.55
C LEU A 719 -2.01 5.31 -41.53
N PHE A 720 -2.26 4.02 -41.26
CA PHE A 720 -3.16 3.54 -40.22
C PHE A 720 -2.77 4.08 -38.82
N ALA A 721 -1.49 4.07 -38.46
CA ALA A 721 -1.04 4.65 -37.19
C ALA A 721 -1.19 6.19 -37.15
N LYS A 722 -0.99 6.89 -38.28
CA LYS A 722 -1.18 8.35 -38.36
C LYS A 722 -2.65 8.75 -38.29
N GLU A 723 -3.54 7.88 -38.79
CA GLU A 723 -4.98 8.07 -38.89
C GLU A 723 -5.72 7.64 -37.61
N PHE A 724 -5.34 6.50 -37.02
CA PHE A 724 -6.04 5.89 -35.87
C PHE A 724 -5.21 5.84 -34.58
N ARG A 725 -3.88 6.08 -34.65
CA ARG A 725 -2.97 6.12 -33.49
C ARG A 725 -2.20 7.43 -33.42
N GLN A 726 -2.86 8.57 -33.66
CA GLN A 726 -2.41 9.77 -32.95
C GLN A 726 -2.37 9.37 -31.50
N GLY A 727 -1.15 9.29 -30.94
CA GLY A 727 -0.99 8.74 -29.60
C GLY A 727 -2.01 9.42 -28.73
N VAL A 728 -2.93 8.65 -28.13
CA VAL A 728 -3.59 9.11 -26.94
C VAL A 728 -2.40 9.44 -26.05
N ARG A 729 -2.05 10.74 -25.97
CA ARG A 729 -1.35 11.21 -24.80
C ARG A 729 -2.26 10.64 -23.72
N GLN A 730 -1.79 9.63 -22.98
CA GLN A 730 -2.22 9.54 -21.59
C GLN A 730 -2.14 10.99 -21.16
N GLN A 731 -3.29 11.62 -20.91
CA GLN A 731 -3.32 12.94 -20.32
C GLN A 731 -2.37 12.76 -19.16
N ARG A 732 -1.17 13.33 -19.28
CA ARG A 732 -0.21 13.19 -18.21
C ARG A 732 -0.99 13.77 -17.03
N VAL A 733 -0.72 13.29 -15.83
CA VAL A 733 -1.18 13.99 -14.61
C VAL A 733 -0.83 15.50 -14.67
N ARG A 734 0.06 15.91 -15.59
CA ARG A 734 0.41 17.28 -15.99
C ARG A 734 -0.68 18.12 -16.68
N ASP A 735 -1.72 17.53 -17.29
CA ASP A 735 -2.72 18.25 -18.13
C ASP A 735 -4.08 18.46 -17.43
N LYS A 736 -4.36 17.78 -16.32
CA LYS A 736 -5.42 18.19 -15.39
C LYS A 736 -4.85 19.27 -14.47
N THR A 737 -5.64 20.32 -14.20
CA THR A 737 -5.25 21.46 -13.36
C THR A 737 -4.43 21.00 -12.15
N LYS A 738 -3.24 21.58 -12.04
CA LYS A 738 -2.07 21.18 -11.25
C LYS A 738 -2.25 21.21 -9.72
N GLU A 739 -3.50 21.14 -9.26
CA GLU A 739 -3.92 21.21 -7.85
C GLU A 739 -4.88 20.08 -7.43
N LYS A 740 -5.31 19.20 -8.35
CA LYS A 740 -6.26 18.10 -8.03
C LYS A 740 -5.67 16.69 -8.07
N ALA A 741 -4.34 16.54 -8.07
CA ALA A 741 -3.70 15.24 -8.04
C ALA A 741 -3.11 14.95 -6.66
N GLY A 742 -3.82 14.15 -5.87
CA GLY A 742 -3.33 13.70 -4.56
C GLY A 742 -4.42 13.33 -3.57
N THR A 743 -5.50 12.68 -3.99
CA THR A 743 -6.43 12.07 -3.04
C THR A 743 -6.93 10.78 -3.67
N LEU A 744 -6.59 9.65 -3.07
CA LEU A 744 -7.56 8.56 -3.07
C LEU A 744 -8.77 9.08 -2.29
N PRO A 745 -9.99 9.06 -2.84
CA PRO A 745 -11.20 9.22 -2.05
C PRO A 745 -11.09 8.38 -0.77
N LEU A 746 -11.53 8.94 0.36
CA LEU A 746 -11.43 8.30 1.67
C LEU A 746 -12.02 6.87 1.69
N SER A 747 -12.90 6.56 0.74
CA SER A 747 -13.48 5.23 0.50
C SER A 747 -12.46 4.21 0.01
N LEU A 748 -11.48 4.59 -0.81
CA LEU A 748 -10.54 3.64 -1.43
C LEU A 748 -9.33 3.28 -0.55
N SER A 749 -9.09 3.98 0.55
CA SER A 749 -8.05 3.59 1.53
C SER A 749 -8.55 2.52 2.52
N MET A 750 -9.86 2.22 2.54
CA MET A 750 -10.47 1.23 3.45
C MET A 750 -11.23 0.09 2.76
N ILE A 751 -11.25 0.03 1.43
CA ILE A 751 -11.85 -1.09 0.70
C ILE A 751 -10.87 -2.27 0.66
N ARG A 752 -11.22 -3.38 1.33
CA ARG A 752 -10.69 -4.70 0.95
C ARG A 752 -11.05 -4.90 -0.51
N ARG A 753 -10.04 -4.97 -1.39
CA ARG A 753 -10.24 -5.26 -2.81
C ARG A 753 -10.85 -6.66 -2.93
N VAL A 754 -12.16 -6.70 -3.16
CA VAL A 754 -12.79 -7.81 -3.87
C VAL A 754 -12.40 -7.61 -5.33
N GLN A 755 -11.64 -8.55 -5.90
CA GLN A 755 -11.36 -8.58 -7.33
C GLN A 755 -12.68 -8.89 -8.04
N THR A 756 -13.15 -7.96 -8.88
CA THR A 756 -14.18 -8.23 -9.87
C THR A 756 -13.53 -8.28 -11.25
N ASN A 757 -13.74 -9.41 -11.91
CA ASN A 757 -13.31 -9.69 -13.28
C ASN A 757 -14.13 -8.86 -14.26
N GLN A 758 -13.53 -7.82 -14.85
CA GLN A 758 -14.00 -7.29 -16.14
C GLN A 758 -12.83 -6.72 -16.96
N THR A 759 -12.40 -7.49 -17.95
CA THR A 759 -11.87 -6.96 -19.21
C THR A 759 -12.48 -7.80 -20.34
N GLN A 760 -13.30 -7.15 -21.18
CA GLN A 760 -13.59 -7.35 -22.61
C GLN A 760 -14.82 -6.45 -22.88
N ASN A 761 -14.76 -5.29 -23.54
CA ASN A 761 -14.52 -5.09 -24.98
C ASN A 761 -14.12 -3.63 -25.24
N VAL A 762 -13.22 -3.38 -26.19
CA VAL A 762 -13.04 -2.07 -26.86
C VAL A 762 -12.92 -2.39 -28.34
N VAL A 763 -14.00 -2.16 -29.07
CA VAL A 763 -14.16 -1.68 -30.46
C VAL A 763 -15.65 -1.28 -30.52
N ASP A 764 -16.14 -0.13 -31.00
CA ASP A 764 -15.71 0.80 -32.05
C ASP A 764 -16.15 2.23 -31.67
N MET A 765 -15.21 3.15 -31.44
CA MET A 765 -15.47 4.60 -31.34
C MET A 765 -15.44 5.28 -32.72
N LEU A 766 -15.44 4.51 -33.81
CA LEU A 766 -15.28 5.03 -35.15
C LEU A 766 -16.60 5.12 -35.94
N GLU A 767 -17.64 4.38 -35.54
CA GLU A 767 -18.97 4.47 -36.18
C GLU A 767 -19.79 5.68 -35.68
N GLU A 768 -19.56 6.18 -34.46
CA GLU A 768 -20.27 7.36 -33.93
C GLU A 768 -19.84 8.70 -34.58
N LEU A 769 -18.71 8.74 -35.29
CA LEU A 769 -18.25 9.96 -35.98
C LEU A 769 -18.70 10.04 -37.45
N GLN A 770 -19.35 9.00 -37.99
CA GLN A 770 -19.85 8.98 -39.37
C GLN A 770 -21.38 9.05 -39.49
N ALA A 771 -22.11 9.08 -38.37
CA ALA A 771 -23.59 9.12 -38.37
C ALA A 771 -24.21 10.53 -38.24
N LEU A 772 -23.41 11.61 -38.32
CA LEU A 772 -23.92 12.99 -38.20
C LEU A 772 -24.39 13.61 -39.53
N ASP A 773 -24.44 12.85 -40.64
CA ASP A 773 -24.82 13.40 -41.94
C ASP A 773 -25.60 12.40 -42.82
N ALA A 774 -26.84 12.07 -42.44
CA ALA A 774 -27.96 11.75 -43.35
C ALA A 774 -29.21 11.32 -42.55
N GLY A 775 -30.36 11.94 -42.84
CA GLY A 775 -31.62 11.71 -42.14
C GLY A 775 -32.53 10.59 -42.69
N GLN A 776 -33.33 10.03 -41.77
CA GLN A 776 -34.61 9.29 -41.93
C GLN A 776 -34.58 7.86 -42.54
N PRO A 777 -35.66 7.05 -42.38
CA PRO A 777 -36.36 6.64 -41.16
C PRO A 777 -36.53 5.10 -41.05
N GLU A 778 -37.06 4.66 -39.90
CA GLU A 778 -37.33 3.31 -39.41
C GLU A 778 -37.79 2.24 -40.42
N THR A 779 -37.18 1.05 -40.34
CA THR A 779 -37.84 -0.22 -40.65
C THR A 779 -37.42 -1.28 -39.63
N ALA A 780 -38.41 -1.87 -38.96
CA ALA A 780 -38.21 -2.88 -37.92
C ALA A 780 -37.57 -4.15 -38.50
N GLN A 781 -36.33 -4.44 -38.10
CA GLN A 781 -35.73 -5.76 -38.25
C GLN A 781 -35.87 -6.52 -36.92
N ILE A 782 -36.43 -7.72 -37.00
CA ILE A 782 -36.52 -8.67 -35.89
C ILE A 782 -35.10 -9.19 -35.63
N GLU A 783 -34.41 -8.63 -34.63
CA GLU A 783 -33.15 -9.18 -34.11
C GLU A 783 -33.43 -10.51 -33.39
N THR A 784 -32.98 -11.62 -33.96
CA THR A 784 -32.85 -12.89 -33.21
C THR A 784 -31.66 -12.78 -32.26
N ARG A 785 -31.92 -12.69 -30.95
CA ARG A 785 -30.90 -12.49 -29.91
C ARG A 785 -30.45 -13.82 -29.30
N PRO A 786 -29.14 -14.06 -29.15
CA PRO A 786 -28.62 -15.30 -28.57
C PRO A 786 -28.97 -15.41 -27.08
N VAL A 787 -29.49 -16.56 -26.66
CA VAL A 787 -29.75 -16.93 -25.25
C VAL A 787 -28.45 -17.39 -24.61
N ARG A 788 -28.09 -16.84 -23.45
CA ARG A 788 -26.87 -17.18 -22.71
C ARG A 788 -27.14 -18.16 -21.56
N PHE A 789 -28.30 -18.04 -20.92
CA PHE A 789 -28.80 -19.01 -19.95
C PHE A 789 -30.26 -19.29 -20.30
N SER A 790 -30.61 -20.56 -20.36
CA SER A 790 -31.95 -20.98 -20.75
C SER A 790 -32.85 -21.10 -19.53
N LYS A 791 -34.15 -20.89 -19.73
CA LYS A 791 -35.17 -21.20 -18.74
C LYS A 791 -35.04 -22.67 -18.34
N GLY A 792 -34.94 -22.91 -17.03
CA GLY A 792 -34.74 -24.24 -16.45
C GLY A 792 -33.30 -24.54 -16.03
N ASP A 793 -32.32 -23.73 -16.44
CA ASP A 793 -30.93 -23.90 -16.00
C ASP A 793 -30.81 -23.69 -14.48
N VAL A 794 -30.04 -24.56 -13.83
CA VAL A 794 -29.65 -24.42 -12.42
C VAL A 794 -28.37 -23.61 -12.36
N VAL A 795 -28.40 -22.49 -11.64
CA VAL A 795 -27.30 -21.54 -11.56
C VAL A 795 -26.86 -21.32 -10.12
N ALA A 796 -25.55 -21.15 -9.93
CA ALA A 796 -24.97 -20.72 -8.67
C ALA A 796 -24.94 -19.20 -8.60
N LEU A 797 -25.39 -18.63 -7.49
CA LEU A 797 -25.53 -17.20 -7.28
C LEU A 797 -24.70 -16.74 -6.08
N LYS A 798 -24.00 -15.61 -6.24
CA LYS A 798 -23.34 -14.90 -5.13
C LYS A 798 -24.26 -13.81 -4.61
N HIS A 799 -25.03 -14.10 -3.58
CA HIS A 799 -26.06 -13.19 -3.07
C HIS A 799 -25.66 -12.52 -1.73
N ASN A 800 -25.53 -11.20 -1.71
CA ASN A 800 -25.01 -10.44 -0.56
C ASN A 800 -26.04 -10.17 0.57
N TRP A 801 -27.31 -10.56 0.42
CA TRP A 801 -28.38 -10.23 1.40
C TRP A 801 -28.95 -11.41 2.19
N LYS A 802 -28.76 -12.68 1.77
CA LYS A 802 -29.19 -13.83 2.60
C LYS A 802 -28.14 -14.02 3.70
N ARG A 803 -28.56 -13.84 4.97
CA ARG A 803 -27.72 -13.99 6.16
C ARG A 803 -27.40 -15.47 6.42
N TYR A 804 -26.52 -16.09 5.64
CA TYR A 804 -25.95 -17.40 5.96
C TYR A 804 -24.49 -17.48 5.53
N LEU A 805 -23.72 -18.29 6.26
CA LEU A 805 -22.26 -18.49 6.16
C LEU A 805 -21.81 -19.22 4.87
N GLU A 806 -22.70 -19.33 3.88
CA GLU A 806 -22.53 -20.11 2.64
C GLU A 806 -21.83 -19.26 1.56
N PRO A 807 -20.83 -19.81 0.85
CA PRO A 807 -20.08 -19.07 -0.17
C PRO A 807 -20.87 -18.83 -1.48
N PHE A 808 -21.90 -19.64 -1.77
CA PHE A 808 -22.81 -19.49 -2.91
C PHE A 808 -24.22 -20.02 -2.57
N PHE A 809 -25.20 -19.74 -3.43
CA PHE A 809 -26.57 -20.27 -3.34
C PHE A 809 -27.00 -20.85 -4.69
N LEU A 810 -27.90 -21.83 -4.72
CA LEU A 810 -28.42 -22.41 -5.97
C LEU A 810 -29.81 -21.86 -6.30
N ALA A 811 -30.13 -21.71 -7.59
CA ALA A 811 -31.45 -21.33 -8.06
C ALA A 811 -31.75 -21.84 -9.47
N ILE A 812 -33.03 -21.92 -9.84
CA ILE A 812 -33.50 -22.31 -11.18
C ILE A 812 -34.02 -21.08 -11.91
N LEU A 813 -33.51 -20.81 -13.12
CA LEU A 813 -33.99 -19.72 -13.97
C LEU A 813 -35.40 -19.98 -14.49
N GLN A 814 -36.29 -18.99 -14.37
CA GLN A 814 -37.69 -19.08 -14.85
C GLN A 814 -37.91 -18.45 -16.23
N GLU A 815 -36.89 -17.80 -16.78
CA GLU A 815 -36.90 -17.12 -18.08
C GLU A 815 -35.54 -17.27 -18.77
N ASP A 816 -35.54 -17.14 -20.10
CA ASP A 816 -34.32 -17.10 -20.90
C ASP A 816 -33.61 -15.77 -20.67
N LEU A 817 -32.31 -15.80 -20.44
CA LEU A 817 -31.46 -14.62 -20.30
C LEU A 817 -30.71 -14.38 -21.60
N HIS A 818 -30.98 -13.27 -22.27
CA HIS A 818 -30.46 -12.96 -23.59
C HIS A 818 -29.19 -12.11 -23.51
N CYS A 819 -28.22 -12.37 -24.41
CA CYS A 819 -26.97 -11.60 -24.46
C CYS A 819 -26.97 -10.63 -25.64
N SER A 820 -26.44 -9.42 -25.41
CA SER A 820 -25.92 -8.54 -26.45
C SER A 820 -24.44 -8.23 -26.17
N ASN A 821 -23.74 -7.55 -27.09
CA ASN A 821 -22.28 -7.33 -27.10
C ASN A 821 -21.67 -6.66 -25.82
N GLY A 822 -22.48 -6.38 -24.79
CA GLY A 822 -22.07 -5.86 -23.50
C GLY A 822 -22.57 -6.63 -22.25
N GLY A 823 -23.24 -7.78 -22.37
CA GLY A 823 -23.72 -8.58 -21.23
C GLY A 823 -25.16 -9.08 -21.38
N ILE A 824 -25.68 -9.66 -20.28
CA ILE A 824 -27.10 -10.08 -20.18
C ILE A 824 -27.98 -8.82 -20.22
N LEU A 825 -28.98 -8.83 -21.09
CA LEU A 825 -29.87 -7.68 -21.37
C LEU A 825 -30.83 -7.39 -20.21
N GLU A 826 -31.29 -8.45 -19.55
CA GLU A 826 -32.21 -8.37 -18.45
C GLU A 826 -31.54 -7.67 -17.25
N ARG A 827 -32.23 -6.66 -16.69
CA ARG A 827 -31.74 -5.95 -15.50
C ARG A 827 -31.94 -6.76 -14.23
N THR A 828 -32.89 -7.69 -14.25
CA THR A 828 -33.29 -8.57 -13.16
C THR A 828 -33.68 -9.92 -13.74
N MET A 829 -33.39 -11.01 -13.03
CA MET A 829 -33.81 -12.36 -13.39
C MET A 829 -34.89 -12.87 -12.45
N ARG A 830 -35.86 -13.61 -13.00
CA ARG A 830 -36.77 -14.46 -12.22
C ARG A 830 -36.16 -15.81 -11.94
N ILE A 831 -36.09 -16.15 -10.67
CA ILE A 831 -35.49 -17.39 -10.20
C ILE A 831 -36.36 -18.05 -9.14
N ASN A 832 -36.27 -19.37 -9.01
CA ASN A 832 -36.70 -20.08 -7.81
C ASN A 832 -35.46 -20.51 -7.04
N TRP A 833 -35.35 -20.11 -5.77
CA TRP A 833 -34.26 -20.55 -4.91
C TRP A 833 -34.28 -22.06 -4.71
N LEU A 834 -33.12 -22.70 -4.65
CA LEU A 834 -32.97 -24.09 -4.22
C LEU A 834 -32.50 -24.08 -2.75
N GLU A 835 -33.32 -24.63 -1.86
CA GLU A 835 -33.04 -24.68 -0.42
C GLU A 835 -32.48 -26.06 -0.05
N PRO A 836 -31.36 -26.12 0.70
CA PRO A 836 -30.76 -27.39 1.09
C PRO A 836 -31.65 -28.12 2.11
N SER A 837 -31.67 -29.45 2.04
CA SER A 837 -32.36 -30.32 2.99
C SER A 837 -31.67 -30.26 4.35
N GLU A 838 -32.45 -30.31 5.44
CA GLU A 838 -31.89 -30.39 6.80
C GLU A 838 -31.14 -31.71 7.05
N GLU A 839 -31.42 -32.75 6.27
CA GLU A 839 -30.82 -34.09 6.42
C GLU A 839 -29.54 -34.29 5.59
N ASP A 840 -29.39 -33.60 4.45
CA ASP A 840 -28.22 -33.68 3.57
C ASP A 840 -27.97 -32.34 2.87
N ALA A 841 -26.81 -31.74 3.14
CA ALA A 841 -26.40 -30.44 2.62
C ALA A 841 -26.19 -30.41 1.09
N LEU A 842 -26.11 -31.58 0.45
CA LEU A 842 -25.97 -31.71 -1.01
C LEU A 842 -27.30 -31.91 -1.73
N LEU A 843 -28.40 -32.06 -1.00
CA LEU A 843 -29.72 -32.32 -1.55
C LEU A 843 -30.58 -31.06 -1.42
N TYR A 844 -31.10 -30.57 -2.53
CA TYR A 844 -31.86 -29.33 -2.60
C TYR A 844 -33.30 -29.54 -3.08
N THR A 845 -34.21 -28.71 -2.58
CA THR A 845 -35.60 -28.64 -3.01
C THR A 845 -35.98 -27.23 -3.47
N VAL A 846 -36.96 -27.11 -4.36
CA VAL A 846 -37.42 -25.81 -4.87
C VAL A 846 -38.09 -25.01 -3.76
N GLY A 847 -37.51 -23.86 -3.45
CA GLY A 847 -38.01 -22.86 -2.51
C GLY A 847 -38.71 -21.69 -3.21
N ASN A 848 -38.61 -20.50 -2.60
CA ASN A 848 -39.39 -19.33 -3.02
C ASN A 848 -38.92 -18.71 -4.35
N GLU A 849 -39.87 -18.14 -5.10
CA GLU A 849 -39.62 -17.30 -6.30
C GLU A 849 -39.08 -15.92 -5.90
N ASP A 850 -38.10 -15.42 -6.66
CA ASP A 850 -37.48 -14.10 -6.48
C ASP A 850 -37.18 -13.45 -7.83
N ASN A 851 -37.52 -12.17 -7.96
CA ASN A 851 -37.45 -11.39 -9.21
C ASN A 851 -36.52 -10.18 -9.10
N ASN A 852 -35.81 -10.00 -7.98
CA ASN A 852 -34.99 -8.80 -7.73
C ASN A 852 -33.49 -9.02 -7.96
N ASN A 853 -33.09 -10.21 -8.41
CA ASN A 853 -31.68 -10.54 -8.53
C ASN A 853 -31.11 -10.00 -9.85
N PRO A 854 -30.00 -9.26 -9.83
CA PRO A 854 -29.33 -8.83 -11.05
C PRO A 854 -28.56 -10.02 -11.67
N PRO A 855 -28.65 -10.29 -12.99
CA PRO A 855 -27.97 -11.46 -13.60
C PRO A 855 -26.45 -11.51 -13.40
N GLN A 856 -25.83 -10.37 -13.03
CA GLN A 856 -24.40 -10.29 -12.69
C GLN A 856 -24.03 -11.05 -11.41
N CYS A 857 -25.00 -11.53 -10.62
CA CYS A 857 -24.72 -12.38 -9.46
C CYS A 857 -24.59 -13.88 -9.80
N ILE A 858 -24.84 -14.28 -11.05
CA ILE A 858 -24.56 -15.65 -11.52
C ILE A 858 -23.05 -15.90 -11.53
N LEU A 859 -22.62 -16.89 -10.76
CA LEU A 859 -21.26 -17.41 -10.74
C LEU A 859 -21.02 -18.34 -11.93
N ASP A 860 -21.87 -19.35 -12.08
CA ASP A 860 -21.80 -20.32 -13.19
C ASP A 860 -23.10 -21.17 -13.28
N ILE A 861 -23.24 -21.94 -14.37
CA ILE A 861 -24.21 -23.04 -14.48
C ILE A 861 -23.73 -24.21 -13.61
N VAL A 862 -24.67 -24.89 -12.97
CA VAL A 862 -24.40 -25.98 -12.03
C VAL A 862 -24.95 -27.28 -12.58
N THR A 863 -24.10 -28.29 -12.60
CA THR A 863 -24.52 -29.65 -12.97
C THR A 863 -25.11 -30.35 -11.75
N VAL A 864 -26.42 -30.60 -11.75
CA VAL A 864 -27.12 -31.33 -10.69
C VAL A 864 -27.83 -32.56 -11.26
N VAL A 865 -27.88 -33.63 -10.47
CA VAL A 865 -28.70 -34.80 -10.80
C VAL A 865 -30.10 -34.57 -10.25
N GLN A 866 -31.10 -34.52 -11.12
CA GLN A 866 -32.49 -34.35 -10.72
C GLN A 866 -33.16 -35.70 -10.46
N ASP A 867 -33.71 -35.88 -9.26
CA ASP A 867 -34.54 -37.03 -8.88
C ASP A 867 -35.89 -36.52 -8.35
N GLY A 868 -36.88 -36.46 -9.24
CA GLY A 868 -38.19 -35.86 -8.95
C GLY A 868 -38.11 -34.36 -8.66
N GLU A 869 -38.56 -33.95 -7.47
CA GLU A 869 -38.49 -32.54 -6.99
C GLU A 869 -37.17 -32.22 -6.26
N LYS A 870 -36.24 -33.18 -6.20
CA LYS A 870 -34.95 -33.05 -5.51
C LYS A 870 -33.82 -32.86 -6.52
N PHE A 871 -32.90 -31.96 -6.18
CA PHE A 871 -31.70 -31.65 -6.95
C PHE A 871 -30.47 -32.04 -6.14
N ILE A 872 -29.66 -32.96 -6.65
CA ILE A 872 -28.49 -33.49 -5.94
C ILE A 872 -27.23 -32.87 -6.54
N LEU A 873 -26.48 -32.15 -5.71
CA LEU A 873 -25.19 -31.56 -6.04
C LEU A 873 -24.07 -32.56 -5.71
N CYS A 874 -23.18 -32.87 -6.66
CA CYS A 874 -22.04 -33.72 -6.36
C CYS A 874 -20.98 -32.95 -5.56
N ARG A 875 -20.22 -33.63 -4.69
CA ARG A 875 -19.17 -33.01 -3.86
C ARG A 875 -18.10 -32.27 -4.68
N ASN A 876 -17.79 -32.77 -5.88
CA ASN A 876 -16.82 -32.14 -6.77
C ASN A 876 -17.34 -30.80 -7.29
N GLU A 877 -18.61 -30.74 -7.69
CA GLU A 877 -19.25 -29.51 -8.15
C GLU A 877 -19.42 -28.51 -7.01
N GLU A 878 -19.75 -28.98 -5.80
CA GLU A 878 -19.78 -28.14 -4.60
C GLU A 878 -18.41 -27.49 -4.32
N GLN A 879 -17.32 -28.26 -4.38
CA GLN A 879 -15.97 -27.75 -4.15
C GLN A 879 -15.55 -26.76 -5.25
N ARG A 880 -15.85 -27.04 -6.51
CA ARG A 880 -15.64 -26.13 -7.64
C ARG A 880 -16.33 -24.80 -7.41
N LEU A 881 -17.60 -24.83 -7.02
CA LEU A 881 -18.38 -23.63 -6.73
C LEU A 881 -17.86 -22.85 -5.52
N LYS A 882 -17.35 -23.52 -4.46
CA LYS A 882 -16.68 -22.87 -3.33
C LYS A 882 -15.41 -22.14 -3.78
N ASN A 883 -14.62 -22.77 -4.65
CA ASN A 883 -13.38 -22.20 -5.17
C ASN A 883 -13.66 -21.00 -6.09
N LEU A 884 -14.66 -21.11 -6.98
CA LEU A 884 -15.17 -19.99 -7.79
C LEU A 884 -15.69 -18.83 -6.92
N ALA A 885 -16.47 -19.12 -5.88
CA ALA A 885 -17.01 -18.10 -4.98
C ALA A 885 -15.91 -17.36 -4.20
N ASN A 886 -14.81 -18.06 -3.88
CA ASN A 886 -13.66 -17.54 -3.13
C ASN A 886 -12.57 -16.89 -4.02
N GLY A 887 -12.69 -16.99 -5.34
CA GLY A 887 -11.81 -16.30 -6.30
C GLY A 887 -10.47 -16.98 -6.56
N SER A 888 -10.42 -18.32 -6.46
CA SER A 888 -9.29 -19.12 -6.94
C SER A 888 -9.60 -19.69 -8.33
N ASP A 889 -8.76 -19.41 -9.33
CA ASP A 889 -8.84 -20.07 -10.64
C ASP A 889 -8.31 -21.52 -10.53
N GLU A 890 -9.10 -22.53 -10.91
CA GLU A 890 -8.82 -23.96 -10.70
C GLU A 890 -8.03 -24.65 -11.82
N ALA A 891 -7.12 -25.57 -11.44
CA ALA A 891 -7.12 -27.00 -11.77
C ALA A 891 -5.79 -27.64 -11.35
N ASP A 892 -5.80 -28.57 -10.38
CA ASP A 892 -4.87 -29.71 -10.28
C ASP A 892 -5.42 -30.66 -9.20
N TYR A 893 -5.99 -31.79 -9.62
CA TYR A 893 -6.26 -32.94 -8.75
C TYR A 893 -5.71 -34.19 -9.43
N ASP A 894 -4.58 -34.68 -8.91
CA ASP A 894 -4.15 -36.07 -9.07
C ASP A 894 -5.05 -36.93 -8.18
N SER A 895 -5.86 -37.80 -8.79
CA SER A 895 -6.53 -38.89 -8.07
C SER A 895 -5.62 -40.11 -8.04
N SER A 896 -5.03 -40.38 -6.88
CA SER A 896 -4.48 -41.70 -6.55
C SER A 896 -5.56 -42.55 -5.89
N SER A 897 -5.92 -43.65 -6.53
CA SER A 897 -6.53 -44.81 -5.86
C SER A 897 -6.18 -46.07 -6.64
N GLU A 898 -5.39 -46.93 -6.00
CA GLU A 898 -5.21 -48.34 -6.33
C GLU A 898 -6.56 -49.08 -6.14
N ASP A 899 -6.94 -49.92 -7.10
CA ASP A 899 -7.30 -51.34 -6.88
C ASP A 899 -7.97 -51.99 -8.12
N ASP A 900 -7.28 -53.01 -8.62
CA ASP A 900 -7.70 -54.29 -9.20
C ASP A 900 -8.83 -54.45 -10.26
N SER A 901 -8.39 -55.11 -11.34
CA SER A 901 -8.98 -56.28 -12.03
C SER A 901 -9.52 -56.11 -13.46
N ASP A 902 -8.79 -56.79 -14.36
CA ASP A 902 -9.19 -57.57 -15.55
C ASP A 902 -10.10 -56.99 -16.64
N GLY A 903 -9.59 -57.05 -17.89
CA GLY A 903 -10.40 -57.49 -19.04
C GLY A 903 -10.36 -56.67 -20.33
N ASP A 904 -9.25 -56.77 -21.06
CA ASP A 904 -9.17 -57.09 -22.51
C ASP A 904 -10.03 -56.30 -23.57
N LYS A 905 -9.28 -55.71 -24.52
CA LYS A 905 -9.53 -55.54 -25.99
C LYS A 905 -9.84 -54.15 -26.61
N SER A 906 -8.91 -53.85 -27.53
CA SER A 906 -9.04 -53.37 -28.94
C SER A 906 -9.15 -51.88 -29.27
N GLU A 907 -8.08 -51.44 -29.95
CA GLU A 907 -8.03 -50.74 -31.26
C GLU A 907 -8.51 -49.27 -31.38
N ASP A 908 -7.49 -48.44 -31.65
CA ASP A 908 -7.33 -47.43 -32.73
C ASP A 908 -8.02 -46.04 -32.71
N ASP A 909 -7.13 -45.09 -33.05
CA ASP A 909 -7.26 -43.81 -33.76
C ASP A 909 -7.54 -42.47 -33.03
N ASP A 910 -6.48 -41.66 -33.04
CA ASP A 910 -6.37 -40.22 -33.34
C ASP A 910 -7.46 -39.24 -32.86
N ASP A 911 -7.09 -38.30 -31.98
CA ASP A 911 -7.20 -36.87 -32.31
C ASP A 911 -6.46 -35.92 -31.33
N GLN A 912 -5.92 -34.85 -31.90
CA GLN A 912 -5.04 -33.84 -31.29
C GLN A 912 -5.71 -32.98 -30.19
N PRO A 913 -4.96 -32.44 -29.20
CA PRO A 913 -5.49 -31.43 -28.29
C PRO A 913 -5.41 -30.02 -28.89
N THR A 914 -6.58 -29.37 -28.87
CA THR A 914 -6.85 -27.99 -29.25
C THR A 914 -6.06 -26.93 -28.47
N ARG A 915 -5.58 -25.96 -29.24
CA ARG A 915 -4.85 -24.74 -28.88
C ARG A 915 -5.62 -23.86 -27.87
N PHE A 916 -5.06 -23.60 -26.69
CA PHE A 916 -5.56 -22.58 -25.77
C PHE A 916 -5.16 -21.16 -26.23
N GLU A 917 -6.14 -20.26 -26.35
CA GLU A 917 -5.97 -18.84 -26.69
C GLU A 917 -5.56 -17.99 -25.47
N ALA A 918 -4.55 -17.15 -25.66
CA ALA A 918 -3.99 -16.27 -24.63
C ALA A 918 -4.66 -14.88 -24.62
N GLY A 919 -5.16 -14.46 -23.46
CA GLY A 919 -5.71 -13.13 -23.19
C GLY A 919 -4.69 -11.99 -23.27
N ARG A 920 -5.09 -10.88 -23.92
CA ARG A 920 -4.28 -9.67 -24.17
C ARG A 920 -4.31 -8.68 -22.99
N SER A 921 -3.14 -8.26 -22.51
CA SER A 921 -2.95 -7.14 -21.56
C SER A 921 -3.01 -5.77 -22.25
N ARG A 922 -3.67 -4.78 -21.61
CA ARG A 922 -3.89 -3.40 -22.09
C ARG A 922 -2.77 -2.39 -21.81
N SER A 923 -1.62 -2.76 -21.22
CA SER A 923 -0.56 -1.76 -20.91
C SER A 923 0.59 -1.67 -21.92
N GLY A 924 0.68 -2.56 -22.90
CA GLY A 924 1.70 -2.49 -23.97
C GLY A 924 3.17 -2.51 -23.50
N ARG A 925 3.45 -2.68 -22.20
CA ARG A 925 4.80 -2.89 -21.66
C ARG A 925 4.97 -4.37 -21.36
N ARG A 926 5.84 -5.02 -22.12
CA ARG A 926 6.15 -6.44 -21.97
C ARG A 926 7.24 -6.61 -20.93
N VAL A 927 7.05 -7.59 -20.04
CA VAL A 927 8.10 -8.19 -19.20
C VAL A 927 9.27 -8.55 -20.12
N THR A 928 10.46 -8.03 -19.82
CA THR A 928 11.68 -8.32 -20.60
C THR A 928 12.66 -9.01 -19.67
N ARG A 929 12.84 -10.32 -19.87
CA ARG A 929 13.78 -11.17 -19.14
C ARG A 929 15.21 -10.84 -19.59
N PHE A 930 16.12 -10.59 -18.65
CA PHE A 930 17.56 -10.51 -18.94
C PHE A 930 18.24 -11.71 -18.33
N VAL A 931 19.03 -12.37 -19.17
CA VAL A 931 19.86 -13.49 -18.82
C VAL A 931 21.23 -12.96 -18.45
N LEU A 932 21.69 -13.20 -17.21
CA LEU A 932 23.06 -12.94 -16.80
C LEU A 932 24.03 -13.99 -17.36
#